data_AF-A0A847P0H2-F1
#
_entry.id   AF-A0A847P0H2-F1
#
_cell.length_a   1.000
_cell.length_b   1.000
_cell.length_c   1.000
_cell.angle_alpha   90.00
_cell.angle_beta   90.00
_cell.angle_gamma   90.00
#
_symmetry.space_group_name_H-M   'P 1'
#
loop_
_entity.id
_entity.type
_entity.pdbx_description
1 polymer ?
#
loop_
_entity_poly.entity_id
_entity_poly.type
_entity_poly.pdbx_seq_one_letter_code
_entity_poly.pdbx_strand_id
1 'polypeptide(L)'
;MPDFLKNSLSILLLILLFGFTKVVMAQSGLINLNPDPNGEPWIAGGVNEKEWAESFSDAKELELPKRGALSKRATLPSSIDNTTHPAFRPIFNQKGGSCAQASGVGYVFTYEINCIRGLPSNTLENQYPYDFTYNFLNSGSGDNGTNTNTGWDIIKAIGVPNARDYGGFGLGKFKEWVSGYDVYYNGMYNRLKEYFYIFIRKPEDIEKMKQWLVDRANGSPEGGCLVFSANATGEQLVKLASGTPEAGKTALVKFGTSGGHSMTIAGYNDQVCYDYNNDGKYTNDIDLNGDNKLDVRDWEIGAALLVNSWGSSWGNNGKAWIMYKVLADTSTNGGIYYNSLTGIKLYEDTIIKPNLTFKFSLAHPNRSSIRIRAGYSTNLQATSPSTSKSFASAFSFSGGAFPMQGETNEPIEIGLDISDLLVKIGDRAASFFLQIESKSGSGTISNFSLIDYTNDQHIEYPYHKSQEDFSNGITYFKIIKPAVSIKVVSPNGQEKWERGNTYQIRWNTTIEDNVKIELLRNGTVFSTLEKSLPNSGAYQWDIPEDLELDTSYQICISSVNDTNSRDKSDLPFSIQRNSALLLTSPDHQQMLLTGSSVVISWKDDFNDDVKIEIYRNGVYTQTITDTVSGSNSYQWVIPDSFASGFDYRIRVISITNEERFDESDSNLIIMHQPRTAPYVQDFDAFKEGNKVIDSWEQIVTDDIDWTVIKGPTPFRKTHQGGTGAHSDHSGKDGNYIYVHSSSPNNPGKTATLLSPLIDFRNSSIKNCVFWVHMFSSESKMGKLVVDVNANGIWIDSVLCISGNQGDNWIQQILDLSAFNSDFFQIRFRALTGTGDESDICIDDFMAGTEITSTLVSRHLVPSVRVFFRDKFLQFQNYEGFARIISLDGTVLSSVNKVRHNYTMDISGLRSGTYLLMIDKKVMRFVKSGR
;
A
#
# COMPACT_ATOMS: atom_id res chain seq x y z
N MET A 1 -26.69 -81.29 -16.31
CA MET A 1 -27.09 -81.39 -14.88
C MET A 1 -25.84 -81.62 -14.07
N PRO A 2 -25.66 -81.02 -12.88
CA PRO A 2 -26.38 -79.86 -12.32
C PRO A 2 -25.42 -78.84 -11.64
N ASP A 3 -25.70 -77.54 -11.69
CA ASP A 3 -26.47 -76.67 -10.76
C ASP A 3 -25.54 -75.91 -9.78
N PHE A 4 -25.37 -74.59 -9.93
CA PHE A 4 -26.21 -73.49 -9.43
C PHE A 4 -26.16 -73.27 -7.90
N LEU A 5 -25.71 -72.05 -7.55
CA LEU A 5 -26.01 -71.22 -6.36
C LEU A 5 -25.27 -71.48 -5.03
N LYS A 6 -24.46 -70.51 -4.60
CA LYS A 6 -24.89 -69.48 -3.62
C LYS A 6 -23.81 -68.44 -3.30
N ASN A 7 -24.25 -67.17 -3.37
CA ASN A 7 -23.75 -65.94 -2.72
C ASN A 7 -22.42 -65.36 -3.26
N SER A 8 -22.33 -64.10 -3.73
CA SER A 8 -23.20 -62.94 -3.55
C SER A 8 -22.98 -61.89 -4.64
N LEU A 9 -24.09 -61.43 -5.23
CA LEU A 9 -24.25 -60.20 -6.01
C LEU A 9 -23.66 -58.99 -5.27
N SER A 10 -22.71 -58.31 -5.91
CA SER A 10 -22.45 -56.85 -5.93
C SER A 10 -21.01 -56.66 -6.37
N ILE A 11 -20.76 -55.74 -7.32
CA ILE A 11 -19.42 -55.43 -7.90
C ILE A 11 -19.04 -56.33 -9.08
N LEU A 12 -19.81 -56.30 -10.18
CA LEU A 12 -19.27 -56.39 -11.55
C LEU A 12 -20.35 -56.05 -12.60
N LEU A 13 -20.97 -54.86 -12.48
CA LEU A 13 -21.87 -54.33 -13.51
C LEU A 13 -21.75 -52.80 -13.64
N LEU A 14 -20.50 -52.29 -13.70
CA LEU A 14 -20.26 -50.84 -13.81
C LEU A 14 -19.06 -50.42 -14.67
N ILE A 15 -18.44 -51.33 -15.45
CA ILE A 15 -17.35 -50.96 -16.36
C ILE A 15 -17.50 -51.76 -17.66
N LEU A 16 -18.50 -51.42 -18.47
CA LEU A 16 -18.61 -51.79 -19.89
C LEU A 16 -19.71 -50.94 -20.55
N LEU A 17 -19.49 -49.64 -20.56
CA LEU A 17 -20.15 -48.65 -21.40
C LEU A 17 -19.14 -47.51 -21.58
N PHE A 18 -19.00 -47.00 -22.81
CA PHE A 18 -17.96 -46.11 -23.33
C PHE A 18 -16.72 -46.79 -23.93
N GLY A 19 -16.90 -47.28 -25.16
CA GLY A 19 -15.81 -47.65 -26.05
C GLY A 19 -16.24 -47.70 -27.51
N PHE A 20 -17.03 -46.73 -27.98
CA PHE A 20 -17.31 -46.52 -29.41
C PHE A 20 -17.72 -45.07 -29.65
N THR A 21 -16.75 -44.16 -29.86
CA THR A 21 -17.03 -42.89 -30.56
C THR A 21 -16.93 -43.15 -32.05
N LYS A 22 -18.11 -43.11 -32.66
CA LYS A 22 -18.40 -43.17 -34.08
C LYS A 22 -17.65 -42.09 -34.86
N VAL A 23 -16.95 -42.53 -35.89
CA VAL A 23 -16.85 -41.80 -37.16
C VAL A 23 -18.24 -41.82 -37.78
N VAL A 24 -18.95 -40.70 -37.78
CA VAL A 24 -20.05 -40.43 -38.71
C VAL A 24 -19.94 -38.97 -39.12
N MET A 25 -19.60 -38.77 -40.39
CA MET A 25 -19.90 -37.54 -41.12
C MET A 25 -21.40 -37.29 -41.07
N ALA A 26 -21.83 -36.10 -40.67
CA ALA A 26 -23.15 -35.59 -40.96
C ALA A 26 -22.99 -34.24 -41.65
N GLN A 27 -22.76 -34.29 -42.97
CA GLN A 27 -23.27 -33.26 -43.86
C GLN A 27 -24.80 -33.28 -43.74
N SER A 28 -25.38 -32.24 -43.15
CA SER A 28 -26.73 -31.80 -43.49
C SER A 28 -26.60 -30.42 -44.11
N GLY A 29 -26.43 -30.38 -45.43
CA GLY A 29 -26.64 -29.14 -46.17
C GLY A 29 -28.13 -28.81 -46.18
N LEU A 30 -28.47 -27.51 -46.07
CA LEU A 30 -29.33 -26.79 -47.00
C LEU A 30 -29.57 -25.32 -46.54
N ILE A 31 -29.05 -24.43 -47.39
CA ILE A 31 -29.50 -23.08 -47.82
C ILE A 31 -29.52 -21.93 -46.80
N ASN A 32 -28.57 -21.02 -46.98
CA ASN A 32 -28.60 -19.62 -46.54
C ASN A 32 -29.10 -18.74 -47.71
N LEU A 33 -30.00 -17.80 -47.43
CA LEU A 33 -30.64 -16.89 -48.39
C LEU A 33 -30.24 -15.43 -48.08
N ASN A 34 -28.96 -15.08 -48.25
CA ASN A 34 -28.56 -13.67 -48.27
C ASN A 34 -28.51 -13.17 -49.72
N PRO A 35 -29.11 -12.02 -50.08
CA PRO A 35 -28.89 -11.39 -51.37
C PRO A 35 -27.52 -10.68 -51.37
N ASP A 36 -26.56 -11.24 -52.10
CA ASP A 36 -25.38 -10.53 -52.59
C ASP A 36 -25.78 -9.48 -53.65
N PRO A 37 -25.19 -8.27 -53.72
CA PRO A 37 -25.31 -7.40 -54.90
C PRO A 37 -24.93 -8.07 -56.24
N ASN A 38 -24.20 -9.19 -56.22
CA ASN A 38 -23.83 -10.02 -57.39
C ASN A 38 -24.41 -11.45 -57.41
N GLY A 39 -25.28 -11.83 -56.48
CA GLY A 39 -26.09 -13.06 -56.57
C GLY A 39 -25.48 -14.42 -56.18
N GLU A 40 -24.30 -14.52 -55.55
CA GLU A 40 -23.71 -15.83 -55.18
C GLU A 40 -24.00 -16.25 -53.70
N PRO A 41 -24.41 -17.51 -53.42
CA PRO A 41 -24.77 -17.99 -52.07
C PRO A 41 -23.56 -18.43 -51.21
N TRP A 42 -23.54 -18.02 -49.93
CA TRP A 42 -22.50 -18.37 -48.93
C TRP A 42 -23.05 -19.16 -47.75
N ILE A 43 -22.28 -20.11 -47.22
CA ILE A 43 -22.68 -21.01 -46.12
C ILE A 43 -22.41 -20.31 -44.78
N ALA A 44 -23.40 -20.29 -43.87
CA ALA A 44 -23.22 -19.87 -42.49
C ALA A 44 -23.33 -21.09 -41.56
N GLY A 45 -22.24 -21.45 -40.88
CA GLY A 45 -22.23 -22.53 -39.89
C GLY A 45 -23.04 -22.17 -38.64
N GLY A 46 -23.97 -23.05 -38.24
CA GLY A 46 -24.80 -22.89 -37.04
C GLY A 46 -24.13 -23.37 -35.76
N VAL A 47 -24.65 -22.90 -34.64
CA VAL A 47 -24.30 -23.31 -33.27
C VAL A 47 -25.00 -24.63 -32.93
N ASN A 48 -24.29 -25.61 -32.36
CA ASN A 48 -24.89 -26.83 -31.80
C ASN A 48 -25.46 -26.56 -30.40
N GLU A 49 -26.79 -26.56 -30.26
CA GLU A 49 -27.52 -26.31 -29.00
C GLU A 49 -27.19 -27.33 -27.88
N LYS A 50 -26.60 -28.48 -28.22
CA LYS A 50 -26.20 -29.49 -27.24
C LYS A 50 -24.83 -29.21 -26.61
N GLU A 51 -23.89 -28.70 -27.39
CA GLU A 51 -22.53 -28.34 -26.91
C GLU A 51 -22.54 -27.04 -26.07
N TRP A 52 -23.51 -26.16 -26.32
CA TRP A 52 -23.64 -24.89 -25.61
C TRP A 52 -24.32 -25.03 -24.24
N ALA A 53 -25.25 -25.98 -24.05
CA ALA A 53 -25.90 -26.23 -22.76
C ALA A 53 -24.91 -26.68 -21.65
N GLU A 54 -23.84 -27.39 -22.01
CA GLU A 54 -22.78 -27.84 -21.09
C GLU A 54 -21.88 -26.68 -20.61
N SER A 55 -21.95 -25.49 -21.23
CA SER A 55 -21.10 -24.33 -20.90
C SER A 55 -21.64 -23.42 -19.78
N PHE A 56 -22.84 -23.68 -19.26
CA PHE A 56 -23.50 -22.80 -18.28
C PHE A 56 -23.32 -23.20 -16.81
N SER A 57 -22.68 -24.33 -16.48
CA SER A 57 -22.50 -24.74 -15.08
C SER A 57 -21.70 -23.76 -14.23
N ASP A 58 -20.78 -23.01 -14.86
CA ASP A 58 -19.90 -22.02 -14.23
C ASP A 58 -20.16 -20.58 -14.73
N ALA A 59 -21.30 -20.34 -15.40
CA ALA A 59 -21.63 -19.04 -15.98
C ALA A 59 -21.92 -17.97 -14.91
N LYS A 60 -21.15 -16.89 -14.93
CA LYS A 60 -21.35 -15.74 -14.04
C LYS A 60 -22.52 -14.88 -14.52
N GLU A 61 -23.65 -14.92 -13.82
CA GLU A 61 -24.78 -14.01 -14.06
C GLU A 61 -24.42 -12.59 -13.55
N LEU A 62 -24.96 -11.55 -14.18
CA LEU A 62 -24.80 -10.17 -13.71
C LEU A 62 -25.43 -10.00 -12.32
N GLU A 63 -24.59 -9.74 -11.32
CA GLU A 63 -25.03 -9.33 -9.99
C GLU A 63 -25.14 -7.81 -9.90
N LEU A 64 -26.32 -7.30 -9.53
CA LEU A 64 -26.50 -5.89 -9.21
C LEU A 64 -25.98 -5.59 -7.79
N PRO A 65 -25.30 -4.46 -7.55
CA PRO A 65 -24.76 -4.18 -6.22
C PRO A 65 -25.86 -3.98 -5.17
N LYS A 66 -25.53 -4.29 -3.91
CA LYS A 66 -26.47 -4.21 -2.77
C LYS A 66 -26.87 -2.75 -2.51
N ARG A 67 -28.14 -2.56 -2.12
CA ARG A 67 -28.76 -1.25 -1.83
C ARG A 67 -27.88 -0.41 -0.89
N GLY A 68 -27.36 0.73 -1.36
CA GLY A 68 -26.53 1.66 -0.58
C GLY A 68 -25.11 1.85 -1.11
N ALA A 69 -24.62 0.96 -1.98
CA ALA A 69 -23.45 1.24 -2.83
C ALA A 69 -23.93 1.92 -4.13
N LEU A 70 -23.17 2.92 -4.59
CA LEU A 70 -23.26 3.83 -5.76
C LEU A 70 -24.02 3.44 -7.07
N SER A 71 -24.76 2.34 -7.18
CA SER A 71 -25.10 1.71 -8.47
C SER A 71 -26.60 1.43 -8.71
N LYS A 72 -27.50 2.24 -8.16
CA LYS A 72 -28.90 2.23 -8.62
C LYS A 72 -29.34 3.66 -8.83
N ARG A 73 -29.46 4.10 -10.08
CA ARG A 73 -30.25 5.31 -10.38
C ARG A 73 -31.65 5.06 -9.81
N ALA A 74 -32.21 6.04 -9.12
CA ALA A 74 -33.54 5.91 -8.51
C ALA A 74 -34.64 5.62 -9.56
N THR A 75 -34.40 6.03 -10.81
CA THR A 75 -35.25 5.74 -11.97
C THR A 75 -34.37 5.66 -13.22
N LEU A 76 -34.54 4.63 -14.04
CA LEU A 76 -33.88 4.52 -15.34
C LEU A 76 -34.61 5.38 -16.39
N PRO A 77 -33.92 5.91 -17.41
CA PRO A 77 -34.59 6.59 -18.52
C PRO A 77 -35.54 5.61 -19.25
N SER A 78 -36.61 6.11 -19.85
CA SER A 78 -37.54 5.28 -20.64
C SER A 78 -36.96 4.82 -21.99
N SER A 79 -35.86 5.44 -22.44
CA SER A 79 -35.18 5.07 -23.67
C SER A 79 -33.73 5.52 -23.68
N ILE A 80 -32.86 4.74 -24.33
CA ILE A 80 -31.47 5.09 -24.63
C ILE A 80 -31.04 4.52 -25.98
N ASP A 81 -30.04 5.15 -26.59
CA ASP A 81 -29.40 4.68 -27.82
C ASP A 81 -27.89 4.89 -27.74
N ASN A 82 -27.16 3.86 -27.31
CA ASN A 82 -25.69 3.91 -27.20
C ASN A 82 -25.00 3.93 -28.58
N THR A 83 -25.73 3.66 -29.67
CA THR A 83 -25.17 3.75 -31.03
C THR A 83 -24.93 5.18 -31.49
N THR A 84 -25.47 6.16 -30.76
CA THR A 84 -25.20 7.60 -30.97
C THR A 84 -23.91 8.06 -30.30
N HIS A 85 -23.36 7.26 -29.39
CA HIS A 85 -22.14 7.59 -28.68
C HIS A 85 -20.92 7.50 -29.62
N PRO A 86 -19.94 8.43 -29.57
CA PRO A 86 -18.78 8.40 -30.46
C PRO A 86 -17.93 7.13 -30.38
N ALA A 87 -17.94 6.45 -29.22
CA ALA A 87 -17.26 5.18 -29.02
C ALA A 87 -17.93 4.01 -29.77
N PHE A 88 -19.18 4.16 -30.22
CA PHE A 88 -19.88 3.11 -30.95
C PHE A 88 -19.46 3.10 -32.41
N ARG A 89 -19.05 1.92 -32.89
CA ARG A 89 -18.47 1.76 -34.22
C ARG A 89 -19.52 2.03 -35.30
N PRO A 90 -19.16 2.73 -36.40
CA PRO A 90 -20.03 2.82 -37.56
C PRO A 90 -20.50 1.46 -38.06
N ILE A 91 -21.72 1.41 -38.60
CA ILE A 91 -22.33 0.19 -39.14
C ILE A 91 -21.45 -0.39 -40.25
N PHE A 92 -21.19 -1.69 -40.19
CA PHE A 92 -20.32 -2.40 -41.14
C PHE A 92 -20.94 -3.72 -41.62
N ASN A 93 -20.31 -4.28 -42.66
CA ASN A 93 -20.63 -5.59 -43.18
C ASN A 93 -19.61 -6.62 -42.67
N GLN A 94 -20.08 -7.64 -41.95
CA GLN A 94 -19.26 -8.80 -41.65
C GLN A 94 -18.82 -9.51 -42.93
N LYS A 95 -17.84 -10.40 -42.81
CA LYS A 95 -17.36 -11.24 -43.91
C LYS A 95 -17.44 -12.71 -43.50
N GLY A 96 -18.00 -13.56 -44.35
CA GLY A 96 -18.20 -14.97 -44.02
C GLY A 96 -19.09 -15.21 -42.79
N GLY A 97 -18.94 -16.37 -42.15
CA GLY A 97 -19.64 -16.81 -40.93
C GLY A 97 -19.17 -16.12 -39.63
N SER A 98 -18.65 -14.90 -39.71
CA SER A 98 -18.03 -14.19 -38.58
C SER A 98 -18.99 -13.43 -37.66
N CYS A 99 -20.31 -13.65 -37.73
CA CYS A 99 -21.32 -12.86 -37.02
C CYS A 99 -21.07 -12.74 -35.50
N ALA A 100 -20.68 -13.85 -34.85
CA ALA A 100 -20.35 -13.86 -33.44
C ALA A 100 -19.19 -12.91 -33.08
N GLN A 101 -18.12 -12.93 -33.87
CA GLN A 101 -16.98 -12.05 -33.66
C GLN A 101 -17.29 -10.61 -34.09
N ALA A 102 -18.04 -10.43 -35.19
CA ALA A 102 -18.47 -9.11 -35.65
C ALA A 102 -19.28 -8.38 -34.58
N SER A 103 -20.24 -9.07 -33.96
CA SER A 103 -21.05 -8.52 -32.88
C SER A 103 -20.25 -8.39 -31.57
N GLY A 104 -19.56 -9.45 -31.14
CA GLY A 104 -18.86 -9.46 -29.86
C GLY A 104 -17.56 -8.63 -29.80
N VAL A 105 -16.76 -8.65 -30.85
CA VAL A 105 -15.48 -7.91 -30.93
C VAL A 105 -15.67 -6.59 -31.69
N GLY A 106 -16.29 -6.67 -32.87
CA GLY A 106 -16.45 -5.52 -33.76
C GLY A 106 -17.36 -4.43 -33.23
N TYR A 107 -18.43 -4.78 -32.49
CA TYR A 107 -19.29 -3.80 -31.81
C TYR A 107 -19.00 -3.76 -30.29
N VAL A 108 -19.29 -4.83 -29.55
CA VAL A 108 -19.29 -4.80 -28.08
C VAL A 108 -17.90 -4.49 -27.50
N PHE A 109 -16.86 -5.28 -27.82
CA PHE A 109 -15.50 -5.02 -27.32
C PHE A 109 -14.99 -3.64 -27.72
N THR A 110 -15.16 -3.28 -28.99
CA THR A 110 -14.77 -1.96 -29.52
C THR A 110 -15.46 -0.82 -28.78
N TYR A 111 -16.76 -0.94 -28.49
CA TYR A 111 -17.49 0.08 -27.76
C TYR A 111 -17.00 0.23 -26.32
N GLU A 112 -16.89 -0.89 -25.58
CA GLU A 112 -16.52 -0.85 -24.16
C GLU A 112 -15.11 -0.30 -23.93
N ILE A 113 -14.12 -0.73 -24.72
CA ILE A 113 -12.73 -0.28 -24.54
C ILE A 113 -12.57 1.20 -24.88
N ASN A 114 -13.32 1.69 -25.86
CA ASN A 114 -13.28 3.09 -26.25
C ASN A 114 -14.02 4.00 -25.27
N CYS A 115 -15.10 3.52 -24.62
CA CYS A 115 -15.71 4.27 -23.53
C CYS A 115 -14.73 4.46 -22.37
N ILE A 116 -14.03 3.39 -21.95
CA ILE A 116 -13.01 3.47 -20.89
C ILE A 116 -11.89 4.45 -21.25
N ARG A 117 -11.52 4.51 -22.53
CA ARG A 117 -10.45 5.40 -23.01
C ARG A 117 -10.92 6.81 -23.39
N GLY A 118 -12.23 7.07 -23.40
CA GLY A 118 -12.79 8.33 -23.89
C GLY A 118 -12.50 8.57 -25.39
N LEU A 119 -12.44 7.52 -26.20
CA LEU A 119 -12.06 7.58 -27.61
C LEU A 119 -13.25 7.36 -28.55
N PRO A 120 -13.30 7.99 -29.73
CA PRO A 120 -14.25 7.65 -30.76
C PRO A 120 -13.78 6.40 -31.54
N SER A 121 -14.69 5.63 -32.11
CA SER A 121 -14.36 4.41 -32.88
C SER A 121 -14.53 4.58 -34.39
N ASN A 122 -14.36 5.81 -34.89
CA ASN A 122 -14.43 6.14 -36.30
C ASN A 122 -13.06 6.06 -37.03
N THR A 123 -12.00 5.62 -36.35
CA THR A 123 -10.65 5.40 -36.92
C THR A 123 -10.17 3.96 -36.71
N LEU A 124 -9.19 3.50 -37.49
CA LEU A 124 -8.69 2.12 -37.39
C LEU A 124 -7.91 1.85 -36.09
N GLU A 125 -7.28 2.87 -35.52
CA GLU A 125 -6.57 2.80 -34.23
C GLU A 125 -7.51 2.49 -33.06
N ASN A 126 -8.77 2.88 -33.20
CA ASN A 126 -9.80 2.73 -32.19
C ASN A 126 -10.88 1.72 -32.60
N GLN A 127 -10.60 0.86 -33.59
CA GLN A 127 -11.47 -0.27 -33.92
C GLN A 127 -10.70 -1.57 -33.74
N TYR A 128 -11.42 -2.64 -33.41
CA TYR A 128 -10.82 -3.94 -33.14
C TYR A 128 -11.27 -4.98 -34.18
N PRO A 129 -10.30 -5.68 -34.83
CA PRO A 129 -10.55 -6.62 -35.90
C PRO A 129 -11.24 -7.88 -35.37
N TYR A 130 -12.51 -8.05 -35.70
CA TYR A 130 -13.26 -9.26 -35.37
C TYR A 130 -12.73 -10.50 -36.09
N ASP A 131 -12.06 -10.30 -37.22
CA ASP A 131 -11.42 -11.35 -38.01
C ASP A 131 -10.12 -11.86 -37.39
N PHE A 132 -9.47 -11.09 -36.51
CA PHE A 132 -8.32 -11.58 -35.73
C PHE A 132 -8.70 -12.82 -34.91
N THR A 133 -9.74 -12.74 -34.07
CA THR A 133 -10.21 -13.90 -33.28
C THR A 133 -10.87 -14.96 -34.16
N TYR A 134 -11.61 -14.55 -35.20
CA TYR A 134 -12.28 -15.46 -36.12
C TYR A 134 -11.30 -16.42 -36.81
N ASN A 135 -10.13 -15.95 -37.26
CA ASN A 135 -9.17 -16.79 -37.99
C ASN A 135 -8.54 -17.90 -37.13
N PHE A 136 -8.58 -17.80 -35.80
CA PHE A 136 -8.20 -18.91 -34.91
C PHE A 136 -9.32 -19.96 -34.81
N LEU A 137 -10.58 -19.55 -34.95
CA LEU A 137 -11.76 -20.35 -34.64
C LEU A 137 -12.42 -20.98 -35.87
N ASN A 138 -12.27 -20.37 -37.03
CA ASN A 138 -13.00 -20.71 -38.26
C ASN A 138 -12.49 -22.00 -38.94
N SER A 139 -11.51 -22.69 -38.37
CA SER A 139 -10.87 -23.88 -38.96
C SER A 139 -10.33 -23.69 -40.38
N GLY A 140 -9.99 -22.44 -40.74
CA GLY A 140 -9.49 -22.04 -42.06
C GLY A 140 -10.56 -21.93 -43.15
N SER A 141 -11.84 -21.89 -42.78
CA SER A 141 -12.96 -21.64 -43.73
C SER A 141 -13.72 -20.38 -43.35
N GLY A 142 -14.00 -19.53 -44.34
CA GLY A 142 -14.84 -18.35 -44.17
C GLY A 142 -16.33 -18.67 -43.98
N ASP A 143 -16.76 -19.91 -44.15
CA ASP A 143 -18.16 -20.32 -44.03
C ASP A 143 -18.53 -20.78 -42.61
N ASN A 144 -17.53 -21.09 -41.79
CA ASN A 144 -17.75 -21.66 -40.47
C ASN A 144 -18.21 -20.60 -39.47
N GLY A 145 -19.32 -20.86 -38.79
CA GLY A 145 -19.75 -20.08 -37.63
C GLY A 145 -18.88 -20.33 -36.42
N THR A 146 -18.95 -19.41 -35.46
CA THR A 146 -18.21 -19.50 -34.19
C THR A 146 -19.09 -19.01 -33.05
N ASN A 147 -18.62 -19.18 -31.81
CA ASN A 147 -19.28 -18.68 -30.61
C ASN A 147 -18.60 -17.38 -30.16
N THR A 148 -19.36 -16.43 -29.61
CA THR A 148 -18.79 -15.14 -29.19
C THR A 148 -17.75 -15.31 -28.08
N ASN A 149 -18.05 -16.17 -27.10
CA ASN A 149 -17.21 -16.36 -25.92
C ASN A 149 -15.82 -16.93 -26.24
N THR A 150 -15.71 -17.82 -27.23
CA THR A 150 -14.41 -18.41 -27.59
C THR A 150 -13.47 -17.37 -28.20
N GLY A 151 -14.02 -16.37 -28.90
CA GLY A 151 -13.25 -15.21 -29.35
C GLY A 151 -12.79 -14.32 -28.20
N TRP A 152 -13.68 -14.09 -27.24
CA TRP A 152 -13.34 -13.37 -26.01
C TRP A 152 -12.30 -14.10 -25.16
N ASP A 153 -12.30 -15.43 -25.12
CA ASP A 153 -11.26 -16.21 -24.46
C ASP A 153 -9.90 -16.06 -25.15
N ILE A 154 -9.86 -15.87 -26.48
CA ILE A 154 -8.63 -15.49 -27.19
C ILE A 154 -8.16 -14.11 -26.71
N ILE A 155 -9.05 -13.13 -26.64
CA ILE A 155 -8.72 -11.77 -26.17
C ILE A 155 -8.23 -11.79 -24.71
N LYS A 156 -8.79 -12.63 -23.84
CA LYS A 156 -8.27 -12.84 -22.47
C LYS A 156 -6.87 -13.44 -22.48
N ALA A 157 -6.61 -14.40 -23.37
CA ALA A 157 -5.35 -15.15 -23.40
C ALA A 157 -4.19 -14.34 -24.00
N ILE A 158 -4.41 -13.64 -25.12
CA ILE A 158 -3.35 -12.99 -25.91
C ILE A 158 -3.63 -11.52 -26.24
N GLY A 159 -4.82 -11.00 -25.92
CA GLY A 159 -5.24 -9.65 -26.32
C GLY A 159 -5.71 -9.59 -27.77
N VAL A 160 -5.93 -8.38 -28.28
CA VAL A 160 -6.30 -8.13 -29.67
C VAL A 160 -5.66 -6.83 -30.17
N PRO A 161 -4.93 -6.83 -31.31
CA PRO A 161 -4.40 -5.59 -31.87
C PRO A 161 -5.53 -4.64 -32.29
N ASN A 162 -5.26 -3.34 -32.42
CA ASN A 162 -6.19 -2.46 -33.13
C ASN A 162 -6.18 -2.80 -34.63
N ALA A 163 -7.19 -2.32 -35.36
CA ALA A 163 -7.34 -2.65 -36.77
C ALA A 163 -6.23 -2.06 -37.65
N ARG A 164 -5.57 -0.98 -37.22
CA ARG A 164 -4.41 -0.44 -37.94
C ARG A 164 -3.21 -1.38 -37.87
N ASP A 165 -2.85 -1.83 -36.67
CA ASP A 165 -1.72 -2.73 -36.44
C ASP A 165 -1.96 -4.11 -37.06
N TYR A 166 -3.22 -4.56 -37.10
CA TYR A 166 -3.61 -5.80 -37.77
C TYR A 166 -3.63 -5.70 -39.31
N GLY A 167 -3.62 -4.48 -39.87
CA GLY A 167 -3.63 -4.25 -41.32
C GLY A 167 -5.01 -4.16 -41.96
N GLY A 168 -6.04 -3.76 -41.21
CA GLY A 168 -7.41 -3.54 -41.67
C GLY A 168 -8.37 -4.70 -41.37
N PHE A 169 -9.56 -4.69 -41.98
CA PHE A 169 -10.58 -5.74 -41.81
C PHE A 169 -10.79 -6.54 -43.09
N GLY A 170 -11.05 -7.84 -42.96
CA GLY A 170 -11.94 -8.61 -43.83
C GLY A 170 -11.52 -8.78 -45.31
N LEU A 171 -10.24 -8.67 -45.66
CA LEU A 171 -9.77 -8.82 -47.05
C LEU A 171 -9.53 -10.28 -47.49
N GLY A 172 -10.31 -11.25 -47.00
CA GLY A 172 -10.19 -12.66 -47.42
C GLY A 172 -9.10 -13.48 -46.72
N LYS A 173 -8.51 -12.94 -45.64
CA LYS A 173 -7.47 -13.56 -44.84
C LYS A 173 -7.94 -14.69 -43.92
N PHE A 174 -9.03 -15.40 -44.21
CA PHE A 174 -9.63 -16.38 -43.29
C PHE A 174 -8.70 -17.51 -42.87
N LYS A 175 -7.64 -17.74 -43.64
CA LYS A 175 -6.61 -18.74 -43.37
C LYS A 175 -5.37 -18.15 -42.71
N GLU A 176 -5.17 -16.84 -42.71
CA GLU A 176 -3.93 -16.23 -42.26
C GLU A 176 -3.98 -15.86 -40.77
N TRP A 177 -2.93 -16.24 -40.03
CA TRP A 177 -2.65 -15.66 -38.72
C TRP A 177 -1.64 -14.53 -38.88
N VAL A 178 -1.85 -13.45 -38.14
CA VAL A 178 -0.96 -12.28 -38.21
C VAL A 178 0.43 -12.65 -37.66
N SER A 179 1.46 -12.13 -38.31
CA SER A 179 2.86 -12.31 -37.93
C SER A 179 3.43 -10.96 -37.55
N GLY A 180 4.17 -10.90 -36.44
CA GLY A 180 4.89 -9.71 -35.99
C GLY A 180 4.76 -9.52 -34.49
N TYR A 181 5.89 -9.49 -33.78
CA TYR A 181 5.94 -9.32 -32.33
C TYR A 181 5.18 -8.08 -31.85
N ASP A 182 5.40 -6.94 -32.50
CA ASP A 182 4.78 -5.65 -32.13
C ASP A 182 3.25 -5.68 -32.25
N VAL A 183 2.70 -6.43 -33.21
CA VAL A 183 1.25 -6.59 -33.37
C VAL A 183 0.65 -7.29 -32.15
N TYR A 184 1.26 -8.39 -31.72
CA TYR A 184 0.84 -9.10 -30.51
C TYR A 184 1.07 -8.24 -29.27
N TYR A 185 2.24 -7.60 -29.15
CA TYR A 185 2.59 -6.73 -28.03
C TYR A 185 1.60 -5.58 -27.84
N ASN A 186 1.26 -4.85 -28.92
CA ASN A 186 0.23 -3.82 -28.89
C ASN A 186 -1.15 -4.40 -28.54
N GLY A 187 -1.43 -5.63 -29.01
CA GLY A 187 -2.64 -6.36 -28.66
C GLY A 187 -2.77 -6.68 -27.17
N MET A 188 -1.66 -6.88 -26.45
CA MET A 188 -1.65 -7.19 -25.01
C MET A 188 -2.27 -6.08 -24.15
N TYR A 189 -2.27 -4.83 -24.64
CA TYR A 189 -2.92 -3.69 -23.98
C TYR A 189 -4.44 -3.67 -24.14
N ASN A 190 -5.00 -4.53 -24.99
CA ASN A 190 -6.43 -4.59 -25.28
C ASN A 190 -6.95 -5.96 -24.82
N ARG A 191 -7.25 -6.08 -23.53
CA ARG A 191 -7.67 -7.34 -22.92
C ARG A 191 -9.02 -7.28 -22.26
N LEU A 192 -9.69 -8.41 -22.37
CA LEU A 192 -10.90 -8.70 -21.64
C LEU A 192 -10.55 -9.20 -20.23
N LYS A 193 -11.29 -8.74 -19.21
CA LYS A 193 -11.18 -9.25 -17.84
C LYS A 193 -12.11 -10.45 -17.66
N GLU A 194 -13.39 -10.24 -17.89
CA GLU A 194 -14.42 -11.27 -17.76
C GLU A 194 -15.64 -10.95 -18.63
N TYR A 195 -16.46 -11.95 -18.90
CA TYR A 195 -17.79 -11.78 -19.49
C TYR A 195 -18.84 -12.34 -18.52
N PHE A 196 -20.08 -11.89 -18.67
CA PHE A 196 -21.21 -12.27 -17.81
C PHE A 196 -22.48 -12.41 -18.63
N TYR A 197 -23.50 -13.03 -18.05
CA TYR A 197 -24.79 -13.26 -18.69
C TYR A 197 -25.93 -12.50 -18.01
N ILE A 198 -26.94 -12.15 -18.81
CA ILE A 198 -28.26 -11.71 -18.36
C ILE A 198 -29.28 -12.62 -19.06
N PHE A 199 -30.04 -13.38 -18.29
CA PHE A 199 -31.07 -14.28 -18.83
C PHE A 199 -32.44 -13.61 -18.72
N ILE A 200 -33.13 -13.36 -19.83
CA ILE A 200 -34.43 -12.69 -19.88
C ILE A 200 -35.54 -13.71 -19.61
N ARG A 201 -35.84 -13.96 -18.34
CA ARG A 201 -36.83 -14.97 -17.93
C ARG A 201 -38.09 -14.35 -17.32
N LYS A 202 -37.94 -13.20 -16.69
CA LYS A 202 -38.95 -12.49 -15.91
C LYS A 202 -38.72 -10.97 -15.98
N PRO A 203 -39.71 -10.14 -15.60
CA PRO A 203 -39.63 -8.69 -15.73
C PRO A 203 -38.40 -8.04 -15.08
N GLU A 204 -37.90 -8.55 -13.96
CA GLU A 204 -36.71 -7.97 -13.31
C GLU A 204 -35.43 -8.15 -14.12
N ASP A 205 -35.38 -9.14 -15.04
CA ASP A 205 -34.22 -9.35 -15.90
C ASP A 205 -34.15 -8.32 -17.04
N ILE A 206 -35.29 -7.79 -17.48
CA ILE A 206 -35.33 -6.63 -18.39
C ILE A 206 -34.73 -5.40 -17.69
N GLU A 207 -35.06 -5.18 -16.42
CA GLU A 207 -34.47 -4.08 -15.64
C GLU A 207 -32.95 -4.24 -15.45
N LYS A 208 -32.44 -5.48 -15.26
CA LYS A 208 -30.99 -5.74 -15.26
C LYS A 208 -30.34 -5.37 -16.60
N MET A 209 -30.96 -5.77 -17.72
CA MET A 209 -30.49 -5.42 -19.05
C MET A 209 -30.45 -3.90 -19.24
N LYS A 210 -31.53 -3.19 -18.92
CA LYS A 210 -31.60 -1.72 -19.00
C LYS A 210 -30.54 -1.06 -18.14
N GLN A 211 -30.37 -1.49 -16.90
CA GLN A 211 -29.36 -0.97 -15.98
C GLN A 211 -27.95 -1.10 -16.57
N TRP A 212 -27.60 -2.27 -17.15
CA TRP A 212 -26.32 -2.45 -17.83
C TRP A 212 -26.14 -1.48 -19.00
N LEU A 213 -27.17 -1.38 -19.86
CA LEU A 213 -27.14 -0.50 -21.03
C LEU A 213 -27.08 0.99 -20.66
N VAL A 214 -27.46 1.38 -19.44
CA VAL A 214 -27.47 2.79 -18.97
C VAL A 214 -26.18 3.18 -18.27
N ASP A 215 -25.66 2.34 -17.37
CA ASP A 215 -24.53 2.71 -16.49
C ASP A 215 -23.63 1.52 -16.08
N ARG A 216 -23.60 0.46 -16.90
CA ARG A 216 -22.83 -0.78 -16.63
C ARG A 216 -23.15 -1.44 -15.28
N ALA A 217 -24.31 -1.13 -14.70
CA ALA A 217 -24.70 -1.57 -13.37
C ALA A 217 -23.68 -1.23 -12.25
N ASN A 218 -22.81 -0.24 -12.48
CA ASN A 218 -21.84 0.26 -11.50
C ASN A 218 -21.93 1.79 -11.30
N GLY A 219 -22.89 2.46 -11.95
CA GLY A 219 -23.05 3.91 -11.88
C GLY A 219 -22.14 4.67 -12.86
N SER A 220 -21.52 3.97 -13.80
CA SER A 220 -20.70 4.55 -14.86
C SER A 220 -21.48 5.63 -15.65
N PRO A 221 -20.83 6.74 -16.05
CA PRO A 221 -21.47 7.77 -16.88
C PRO A 221 -21.88 7.24 -18.26
N GLU A 222 -21.13 6.29 -18.83
CA GLU A 222 -21.55 5.56 -20.03
C GLU A 222 -22.14 4.19 -19.67
N GLY A 223 -23.13 3.78 -20.45
CA GLY A 223 -23.69 2.43 -20.39
C GLY A 223 -23.00 1.46 -21.34
N GLY A 224 -23.33 0.18 -21.22
CA GLY A 224 -22.69 -0.88 -21.99
C GLY A 224 -23.44 -1.35 -23.25
N CYS A 225 -22.91 -2.37 -23.92
CA CYS A 225 -23.60 -3.14 -24.96
C CYS A 225 -23.66 -4.63 -24.61
N LEU A 226 -24.55 -5.37 -25.27
CA LEU A 226 -24.75 -6.81 -25.07
C LEU A 226 -24.78 -7.54 -26.41
N VAL A 227 -24.39 -8.81 -26.43
CA VAL A 227 -24.51 -9.69 -27.61
C VAL A 227 -25.48 -10.83 -27.32
N PHE A 228 -26.16 -11.31 -28.33
CA PHE A 228 -26.97 -12.53 -28.26
C PHE A 228 -26.93 -13.28 -29.59
N SER A 229 -27.45 -14.51 -29.59
CA SER A 229 -27.57 -15.34 -30.79
C SER A 229 -29.00 -15.88 -30.97
N ALA A 230 -29.43 -16.06 -32.22
CA ALA A 230 -30.75 -16.57 -32.58
C ALA A 230 -30.75 -17.20 -33.99
N ASN A 231 -31.86 -17.85 -34.36
CA ASN A 231 -32.09 -18.35 -35.72
C ASN A 231 -32.63 -17.23 -36.63
N ALA A 232 -31.78 -16.63 -37.47
CA ALA A 232 -32.18 -15.46 -38.26
C ALA A 232 -32.89 -15.80 -39.58
N THR A 233 -32.74 -17.01 -40.12
CA THR A 233 -33.38 -17.37 -41.39
C THR A 233 -34.89 -17.49 -41.21
N GLY A 234 -35.65 -16.59 -41.84
CA GLY A 234 -37.10 -16.51 -41.71
C GLY A 234 -37.57 -15.55 -40.61
N GLU A 235 -36.72 -14.60 -40.18
CA GLU A 235 -37.10 -13.51 -39.29
C GLU A 235 -38.30 -12.71 -39.81
N GLN A 236 -39.17 -12.29 -38.89
CA GLN A 236 -40.32 -11.45 -39.17
C GLN A 236 -39.99 -10.01 -38.80
N LEU A 237 -39.68 -9.22 -39.83
CA LEU A 237 -39.50 -7.78 -39.74
C LEU A 237 -40.78 -7.07 -40.16
N VAL A 238 -41.26 -6.17 -39.32
CA VAL A 238 -42.48 -5.38 -39.55
C VAL A 238 -42.16 -3.89 -39.48
N LYS A 239 -43.04 -3.07 -40.07
CA LYS A 239 -43.02 -1.62 -39.85
C LYS A 239 -43.97 -1.26 -38.72
N LEU A 240 -43.48 -0.52 -37.73
CA LEU A 240 -44.30 -0.04 -36.61
C LEU A 240 -45.43 0.85 -37.13
N ALA A 241 -46.63 0.65 -36.57
CA ALA A 241 -47.87 1.28 -37.04
C ALA A 241 -47.81 2.82 -36.97
N SER A 242 -48.56 3.49 -37.83
CA SER A 242 -48.68 4.95 -37.77
C SER A 242 -49.32 5.38 -36.45
N GLY A 243 -48.80 6.46 -35.84
CA GLY A 243 -49.32 6.99 -34.58
C GLY A 243 -48.79 6.30 -33.31
N THR A 244 -47.95 5.29 -33.43
CA THR A 244 -47.22 4.70 -32.28
C THR A 244 -45.82 5.33 -32.14
N PRO A 245 -45.18 5.21 -30.95
CA PRO A 245 -43.77 5.58 -30.80
C PRO A 245 -42.91 4.83 -31.81
N GLU A 246 -41.96 5.54 -32.44
CA GLU A 246 -41.08 4.99 -33.48
C GLU A 246 -41.80 4.50 -34.76
N ALA A 247 -43.00 5.01 -35.04
CA ALA A 247 -43.78 4.71 -36.26
C ALA A 247 -42.94 4.71 -37.54
N GLY A 248 -43.15 3.70 -38.40
CA GLY A 248 -42.43 3.51 -39.66
C GLY A 248 -41.01 2.94 -39.53
N LYS A 249 -40.43 2.86 -38.32
CA LYS A 249 -39.20 2.12 -38.09
C LYS A 249 -39.47 0.61 -38.13
N THR A 250 -38.48 -0.14 -38.58
CA THR A 250 -38.47 -1.60 -38.58
C THR A 250 -38.36 -2.16 -37.16
N ALA A 251 -39.20 -3.14 -36.83
CA ALA A 251 -39.14 -3.95 -35.62
C ALA A 251 -39.09 -5.45 -35.97
N LEU A 252 -38.30 -6.20 -35.22
CA LEU A 252 -38.21 -7.66 -35.24
C LEU A 252 -39.13 -8.20 -34.16
N VAL A 253 -40.16 -8.92 -34.62
CA VAL A 253 -41.23 -9.44 -33.75
C VAL A 253 -41.16 -10.95 -33.58
N LYS A 254 -40.35 -11.63 -34.40
CA LYS A 254 -40.11 -13.06 -34.33
C LYS A 254 -38.87 -13.47 -35.12
N PHE A 255 -38.04 -14.35 -34.57
CA PHE A 255 -36.98 -15.06 -35.29
C PHE A 255 -37.51 -16.31 -36.01
N GLY A 256 -36.74 -16.80 -36.98
CA GLY A 256 -37.04 -18.04 -37.68
C GLY A 256 -36.56 -19.28 -36.93
N THR A 257 -36.36 -20.38 -37.66
CA THR A 257 -36.03 -21.69 -37.08
C THR A 257 -34.70 -22.28 -37.53
N SER A 258 -33.97 -21.60 -38.43
CA SER A 258 -32.65 -22.01 -38.90
C SER A 258 -31.72 -20.81 -39.11
N GLY A 259 -30.46 -21.08 -39.47
CA GLY A 259 -29.46 -20.05 -39.77
C GLY A 259 -29.03 -19.26 -38.52
N GLY A 260 -28.21 -19.88 -37.68
CA GLY A 260 -27.69 -19.25 -36.46
C GLY A 260 -26.96 -17.95 -36.77
N HIS A 261 -27.28 -16.89 -36.02
CA HIS A 261 -26.74 -15.55 -36.21
C HIS A 261 -26.55 -14.85 -34.87
N SER A 262 -25.55 -13.98 -34.77
CA SER A 262 -25.25 -13.22 -33.54
C SER A 262 -25.31 -11.73 -33.80
N MET A 263 -25.99 -11.00 -32.91
CA MET A 263 -26.28 -9.57 -33.06
C MET A 263 -26.07 -8.82 -31.74
N THR A 264 -26.04 -7.49 -31.80
CA THR A 264 -25.75 -6.63 -30.65
C THR A 264 -26.99 -5.87 -30.19
N ILE A 265 -27.21 -5.80 -28.88
CA ILE A 265 -28.14 -4.86 -28.24
C ILE A 265 -27.36 -3.65 -27.74
N ALA A 266 -27.78 -2.46 -28.16
CA ALA A 266 -27.07 -1.20 -27.88
C ALA A 266 -28.00 -0.12 -27.29
N GLY A 267 -29.16 -0.49 -26.80
CA GLY A 267 -30.12 0.47 -26.23
C GLY A 267 -31.48 -0.15 -26.03
N TYR A 268 -32.47 0.68 -25.68
CA TYR A 268 -33.85 0.26 -25.53
C TYR A 268 -34.82 1.44 -25.60
N ASN A 269 -36.11 1.14 -25.77
CA ASN A 269 -37.20 2.10 -25.69
C ASN A 269 -38.46 1.41 -25.15
N ASP A 270 -38.90 1.83 -23.97
CA ASP A 270 -40.07 1.31 -23.24
C ASP A 270 -41.42 1.69 -23.85
N GLN A 271 -41.42 2.45 -24.95
CA GLN A 271 -42.63 2.94 -25.59
C GLN A 271 -42.88 2.29 -26.97
N VAL A 272 -41.91 1.56 -27.51
CA VAL A 272 -42.10 0.80 -28.76
C VAL A 272 -43.15 -0.27 -28.51
N CYS A 273 -44.16 -0.36 -29.37
CA CYS A 273 -45.25 -1.32 -29.19
C CYS A 273 -45.60 -2.05 -30.50
N TYR A 274 -46.03 -3.31 -30.35
CA TYR A 274 -46.48 -4.16 -31.44
C TYR A 274 -47.65 -5.03 -30.98
N ASP A 275 -48.74 -5.01 -31.74
CA ASP A 275 -49.98 -5.71 -31.45
C ASP A 275 -49.85 -7.18 -31.92
N TYR A 276 -49.67 -8.09 -30.97
CA TYR A 276 -49.47 -9.52 -31.26
C TYR A 276 -50.78 -10.26 -31.46
N ASN A 277 -51.88 -9.80 -30.82
CA ASN A 277 -53.18 -10.46 -30.86
C ASN A 277 -54.16 -9.84 -31.88
N ASN A 278 -53.76 -8.75 -32.54
CA ASN A 278 -54.52 -7.94 -33.48
C ASN A 278 -55.85 -7.38 -32.91
N ASP A 279 -55.88 -7.02 -31.63
CA ASP A 279 -57.06 -6.44 -30.98
C ASP A 279 -57.13 -4.90 -31.08
N GLY A 280 -56.09 -4.27 -31.64
CA GLY A 280 -55.98 -2.82 -31.82
C GLY A 280 -55.58 -2.06 -30.55
N LYS A 281 -55.19 -2.75 -29.47
CA LYS A 281 -54.63 -2.19 -28.25
C LYS A 281 -53.19 -2.68 -28.06
N TYR A 282 -52.48 -2.05 -27.12
CA TYR A 282 -51.15 -2.46 -26.72
C TYR A 282 -51.12 -2.58 -25.21
N THR A 283 -50.74 -3.73 -24.68
CA THR A 283 -50.68 -3.94 -23.23
C THR A 283 -49.62 -4.97 -22.81
N ASN A 284 -49.21 -4.87 -21.55
CA ASN A 284 -48.36 -5.86 -20.89
C ASN A 284 -49.13 -6.61 -19.78
N ASP A 285 -50.45 -6.46 -19.72
CA ASP A 285 -51.32 -6.93 -18.63
C ASP A 285 -52.26 -8.08 -19.01
N ILE A 286 -52.17 -8.61 -20.24
CA ILE A 286 -52.99 -9.73 -20.75
C ILE A 286 -52.09 -10.94 -20.97
N ASP A 287 -52.50 -12.12 -20.52
CA ASP A 287 -51.86 -13.39 -20.87
C ASP A 287 -52.14 -13.72 -22.34
N LEU A 288 -51.15 -13.49 -23.21
CA LEU A 288 -51.29 -13.66 -24.66
C LEU A 288 -51.09 -15.10 -25.09
N ASN A 289 -50.32 -15.88 -24.33
CA ASN A 289 -49.89 -17.22 -24.70
C ASN A 289 -50.74 -18.33 -24.05
N GLY A 290 -51.58 -17.99 -23.06
CA GLY A 290 -52.55 -18.85 -22.42
C GLY A 290 -51.96 -19.84 -21.40
N ASP A 291 -50.76 -19.58 -20.90
CA ASP A 291 -50.10 -20.43 -19.89
C ASP A 291 -50.48 -20.09 -18.43
N ASN A 292 -51.36 -19.10 -18.24
CA ASN A 292 -51.80 -18.55 -16.96
C ASN A 292 -50.67 -17.86 -16.16
N LYS A 293 -49.62 -17.38 -16.83
CA LYS A 293 -48.56 -16.57 -16.21
C LYS A 293 -48.40 -15.29 -17.00
N LEU A 294 -48.64 -14.15 -16.34
CA LEU A 294 -48.32 -12.86 -16.92
C LEU A 294 -46.82 -12.57 -16.78
N ASP A 295 -46.07 -12.76 -17.86
CA ASP A 295 -44.63 -12.51 -17.89
C ASP A 295 -44.17 -11.73 -19.14
N VAL A 296 -42.86 -11.57 -19.33
CA VAL A 296 -42.29 -10.79 -20.45
C VAL A 296 -42.72 -11.34 -21.82
N ARG A 297 -43.09 -12.62 -21.90
CA ARG A 297 -43.60 -13.28 -23.11
C ARG A 297 -45.00 -12.82 -23.49
N ASP A 298 -45.68 -12.07 -22.65
CA ASP A 298 -47.00 -11.50 -22.93
C ASP A 298 -46.94 -10.01 -23.27
N TRP A 299 -45.75 -9.41 -23.28
CA TRP A 299 -45.60 -7.98 -23.46
C TRP A 299 -45.70 -7.57 -24.92
N GLU A 300 -46.59 -6.63 -25.20
CA GLU A 300 -46.72 -5.93 -26.47
C GLU A 300 -45.92 -4.62 -26.48
N ILE A 301 -45.53 -4.11 -25.31
CA ILE A 301 -44.85 -2.83 -25.12
C ILE A 301 -43.44 -3.04 -24.57
N GLY A 302 -42.49 -2.39 -25.23
CA GLY A 302 -41.08 -2.35 -24.88
C GLY A 302 -40.21 -3.12 -25.87
N ALA A 303 -39.12 -2.49 -26.30
CA ALA A 303 -38.15 -3.10 -27.21
C ALA A 303 -36.71 -2.71 -26.87
N ALA A 304 -35.77 -3.59 -27.22
CA ALA A 304 -34.35 -3.29 -27.21
C ALA A 304 -33.90 -2.81 -28.61
N LEU A 305 -32.84 -2.00 -28.68
CA LEU A 305 -32.27 -1.55 -29.94
C LEU A 305 -31.27 -2.60 -30.45
N LEU A 306 -31.64 -3.28 -31.53
CA LEU A 306 -30.87 -4.29 -32.23
C LEU A 306 -29.95 -3.64 -33.27
N VAL A 307 -28.68 -4.04 -33.28
CA VAL A 307 -27.69 -3.67 -34.28
C VAL A 307 -27.15 -4.93 -34.95
N ASN A 308 -27.22 -4.96 -36.28
CA ASN A 308 -26.79 -6.08 -37.09
C ASN A 308 -25.45 -5.76 -37.80
N SER A 309 -24.76 -6.80 -38.25
CA SER A 309 -23.49 -6.75 -38.98
C SER A 309 -23.66 -7.01 -40.48
N TRP A 310 -24.86 -6.76 -41.02
CA TRP A 310 -25.19 -6.91 -42.46
C TRP A 310 -25.20 -5.56 -43.21
N GLY A 311 -24.52 -4.56 -42.67
CA GLY A 311 -24.42 -3.25 -43.29
C GLY A 311 -25.69 -2.40 -43.18
N SER A 312 -25.62 -1.21 -43.78
CA SER A 312 -26.64 -0.18 -43.65
C SER A 312 -27.91 -0.45 -44.46
N SER A 313 -27.93 -1.42 -45.38
CA SER A 313 -29.13 -1.74 -46.15
C SER A 313 -30.17 -2.54 -45.36
N TRP A 314 -29.77 -3.21 -44.27
CA TRP A 314 -30.68 -4.00 -43.44
C TRP A 314 -31.45 -3.13 -42.44
N GLY A 315 -32.75 -3.38 -42.28
CA GLY A 315 -33.58 -2.69 -41.29
C GLY A 315 -33.65 -1.17 -41.48
N ASN A 316 -33.31 -0.43 -40.43
CA ASN A 316 -33.24 1.03 -40.36
C ASN A 316 -31.77 1.46 -40.29
N ASN A 317 -31.05 1.41 -41.42
CA ASN A 317 -29.61 1.70 -41.48
C ASN A 317 -28.76 0.77 -40.60
N GLY A 318 -28.99 -0.55 -40.70
CA GLY A 318 -28.28 -1.59 -39.94
C GLY A 318 -28.87 -1.86 -38.55
N LYS A 319 -29.99 -1.20 -38.20
CA LYS A 319 -30.62 -1.29 -36.87
C LYS A 319 -32.09 -1.71 -36.97
N ALA A 320 -32.63 -2.31 -35.93
CA ALA A 320 -34.06 -2.54 -35.78
C ALA A 320 -34.44 -2.47 -34.30
N TRP A 321 -35.73 -2.35 -33.98
CA TRP A 321 -36.20 -2.66 -32.64
C TRP A 321 -36.38 -4.17 -32.51
N ILE A 322 -36.07 -4.78 -31.37
CA ILE A 322 -36.42 -6.16 -31.04
C ILE A 322 -37.33 -6.14 -29.81
N MET A 323 -38.55 -6.65 -29.94
CA MET A 323 -39.52 -6.62 -28.84
C MET A 323 -38.99 -7.40 -27.63
N TYR A 324 -39.25 -6.94 -26.40
CA TYR A 324 -38.81 -7.62 -25.18
C TYR A 324 -39.32 -9.06 -25.10
N LYS A 325 -40.55 -9.30 -25.58
CA LYS A 325 -41.12 -10.63 -25.78
C LYS A 325 -40.18 -11.57 -26.55
N VAL A 326 -39.57 -11.11 -27.64
CA VAL A 326 -38.66 -11.94 -28.46
C VAL A 326 -37.40 -12.34 -27.69
N LEU A 327 -36.92 -11.49 -26.79
CA LEU A 327 -35.78 -11.82 -25.93
C LEU A 327 -36.14 -12.90 -24.88
N ALA A 328 -37.42 -12.95 -24.47
CA ALA A 328 -37.95 -13.92 -23.50
C ALA A 328 -38.49 -15.21 -24.13
N ASP A 329 -38.90 -15.20 -25.40
CA ASP A 329 -39.38 -16.38 -26.11
C ASP A 329 -38.26 -17.40 -26.34
N THR A 330 -38.59 -18.69 -26.35
CA THR A 330 -37.60 -19.74 -26.65
C THR A 330 -37.21 -19.74 -28.12
N SER A 331 -36.04 -20.28 -28.45
CA SER A 331 -35.57 -20.45 -29.84
C SER A 331 -36.60 -21.17 -30.74
N THR A 332 -37.34 -22.14 -30.20
CA THR A 332 -38.41 -22.86 -30.90
C THR A 332 -39.64 -22.01 -31.19
N ASN A 333 -39.88 -20.97 -30.39
CA ASN A 333 -41.01 -20.05 -30.53
C ASN A 333 -40.61 -18.75 -31.26
N GLY A 334 -39.41 -18.71 -31.86
CA GLY A 334 -38.91 -17.54 -32.56
C GLY A 334 -38.29 -16.48 -31.64
N GLY A 335 -37.77 -16.88 -30.48
CA GLY A 335 -36.93 -16.04 -29.64
C GLY A 335 -35.44 -16.35 -29.75
N ILE A 336 -34.66 -15.91 -28.77
CA ILE A 336 -33.19 -16.01 -28.77
C ILE A 336 -32.68 -17.28 -28.09
N TYR A 337 -31.44 -17.67 -28.37
CA TYR A 337 -30.82 -18.85 -27.75
C TYR A 337 -30.69 -18.67 -26.23
N TYR A 338 -31.28 -19.63 -25.49
CA TYR A 338 -31.29 -19.71 -24.02
C TYR A 338 -31.82 -18.46 -23.30
N ASN A 339 -32.55 -17.58 -23.99
CA ASN A 339 -32.94 -16.27 -23.46
C ASN A 339 -31.76 -15.46 -22.91
N SER A 340 -30.57 -15.67 -23.47
CA SER A 340 -29.32 -15.16 -22.89
C SER A 340 -28.77 -13.98 -23.68
N LEU A 341 -28.40 -12.94 -22.93
CA LEU A 341 -27.61 -11.80 -23.39
C LEU A 341 -26.26 -11.86 -22.70
N THR A 342 -25.17 -11.61 -23.43
CA THR A 342 -23.82 -11.65 -22.86
C THR A 342 -23.17 -10.28 -22.92
N GLY A 343 -22.61 -9.83 -21.81
CA GLY A 343 -21.86 -8.58 -21.70
C GLY A 343 -20.42 -8.85 -21.26
N ILE A 344 -19.58 -7.81 -21.34
CA ILE A 344 -18.16 -7.89 -21.00
C ILE A 344 -17.77 -6.86 -19.95
N LYS A 345 -16.71 -7.16 -19.21
CA LYS A 345 -16.01 -6.21 -18.34
C LYS A 345 -14.54 -6.18 -18.72
N LEU A 346 -14.00 -4.97 -18.85
CA LEU A 346 -12.59 -4.74 -19.12
C LEU A 346 -11.87 -4.32 -17.83
N TYR A 347 -10.56 -4.15 -17.92
CA TYR A 347 -9.79 -3.55 -16.84
C TYR A 347 -9.96 -2.02 -16.90
N GLU A 348 -10.42 -1.41 -15.81
CA GLU A 348 -10.69 0.03 -15.72
C GLU A 348 -9.39 0.84 -15.56
N ASP A 349 -8.36 0.26 -14.94
CA ASP A 349 -7.02 0.84 -14.88
C ASP A 349 -6.31 0.61 -16.22
N THR A 350 -5.98 1.69 -16.92
CA THR A 350 -5.53 1.74 -18.33
C THR A 350 -4.15 1.12 -18.61
N ILE A 351 -3.54 0.37 -17.70
CA ILE A 351 -2.17 -0.13 -17.85
C ILE A 351 -2.03 -1.53 -17.23
N ILE A 352 -2.64 -2.56 -17.84
CA ILE A 352 -2.01 -3.90 -17.78
C ILE A 352 -0.88 -3.88 -18.79
N LYS A 353 0.22 -3.22 -18.42
CA LYS A 353 1.45 -3.25 -19.21
C LYS A 353 2.01 -4.67 -19.14
N PRO A 354 2.29 -5.31 -20.28
CA PRO A 354 3.07 -6.55 -20.27
C PRO A 354 4.47 -6.24 -19.73
N ASN A 355 4.81 -6.82 -18.58
CA ASN A 355 6.11 -6.70 -17.91
C ASN A 355 7.09 -7.79 -18.34
N LEU A 356 6.59 -8.93 -18.83
CA LEU A 356 7.42 -10.01 -19.33
C LEU A 356 6.72 -10.72 -20.49
N THR A 357 7.43 -10.87 -21.60
CA THR A 357 6.87 -11.51 -22.79
C THR A 357 7.84 -12.50 -23.42
N PHE A 358 7.30 -13.48 -24.13
CA PHE A 358 8.07 -14.24 -25.12
C PHE A 358 7.92 -13.59 -26.50
N LYS A 359 9.02 -13.56 -27.26
CA LYS A 359 9.09 -13.30 -28.70
C LYS A 359 9.65 -14.55 -29.36
N PHE A 360 9.00 -15.09 -30.39
CA PHE A 360 9.56 -16.20 -31.16
C PHE A 360 8.89 -16.34 -32.54
N SER A 361 9.63 -16.91 -33.48
CA SER A 361 9.11 -17.34 -34.78
C SER A 361 8.84 -18.84 -34.77
N LEU A 362 7.69 -19.26 -35.30
CA LEU A 362 7.25 -20.64 -35.32
C LEU A 362 6.83 -21.06 -36.73
N ALA A 363 7.49 -22.09 -37.28
CA ALA A 363 7.10 -22.78 -38.50
C ALA A 363 6.58 -24.18 -38.18
N HIS A 364 5.44 -24.53 -38.76
CA HIS A 364 4.90 -25.89 -38.76
C HIS A 364 3.92 -26.01 -39.95
N PRO A 365 3.90 -27.13 -40.69
CA PRO A 365 3.03 -27.29 -41.85
C PRO A 365 1.54 -27.46 -41.47
N ASN A 366 1.24 -27.65 -40.19
CA ASN A 366 -0.12 -27.85 -39.70
C ASN A 366 -0.34 -27.24 -38.31
N ARG A 367 -0.92 -26.04 -38.23
CA ARG A 367 -1.22 -25.34 -36.97
C ARG A 367 -2.29 -26.05 -36.13
N SER A 368 -3.18 -26.85 -36.73
CA SER A 368 -4.10 -27.71 -35.95
C SER A 368 -3.40 -28.87 -35.23
N SER A 369 -2.11 -29.11 -35.49
CA SER A 369 -1.27 -30.02 -34.70
C SER A 369 -0.54 -29.33 -33.55
N ILE A 370 -0.59 -28.00 -33.42
CA ILE A 370 0.21 -27.25 -32.46
C ILE A 370 -0.58 -26.80 -31.24
N ARG A 371 0.02 -26.96 -30.06
CA ARG A 371 -0.37 -26.24 -28.85
C ARG A 371 0.82 -25.53 -28.22
N ILE A 372 0.60 -24.30 -27.76
CA ILE A 372 1.63 -23.46 -27.13
C ILE A 372 1.31 -23.23 -25.65
N ARG A 373 2.32 -23.38 -24.79
CA ARG A 373 2.26 -23.02 -23.36
C ARG A 373 3.53 -22.27 -22.95
N ALA A 374 3.45 -21.53 -21.86
CA ALA A 374 4.61 -20.95 -21.20
C ALA A 374 4.71 -21.50 -19.78
N GLY A 375 5.92 -21.55 -19.21
CA GLY A 375 6.09 -21.92 -17.82
C GLY A 375 7.38 -21.40 -17.24
N TYR A 376 7.57 -21.59 -15.95
CA TYR A 376 8.81 -21.25 -15.27
C TYR A 376 9.22 -22.32 -14.26
N SER A 377 10.47 -22.26 -13.81
CA SER A 377 11.01 -22.98 -12.68
C SER A 377 12.06 -22.13 -11.97
N THR A 378 12.00 -22.08 -10.63
CA THR A 378 13.06 -21.46 -9.81
C THR A 378 14.29 -22.36 -9.69
N ASN A 379 14.19 -23.64 -10.04
CA ASN A 379 15.35 -24.50 -10.21
C ASN A 379 15.99 -24.23 -11.58
N LEU A 380 17.14 -23.56 -11.58
CA LEU A 380 17.88 -23.20 -12.80
C LEU A 380 18.39 -24.41 -13.59
N GLN A 381 18.42 -25.61 -13.01
CA GLN A 381 18.80 -26.86 -13.70
C GLN A 381 17.60 -27.63 -14.24
N ALA A 382 16.37 -27.15 -14.02
CA ALA A 382 15.18 -27.83 -14.53
C ALA A 382 15.20 -27.89 -16.07
N THR A 383 14.73 -29.01 -16.61
CA THR A 383 14.54 -29.25 -18.05
C THR A 383 13.08 -29.07 -18.48
N SER A 384 12.18 -28.89 -17.51
CA SER A 384 10.76 -28.61 -17.71
C SER A 384 10.27 -27.63 -16.63
N PRO A 385 9.16 -26.91 -16.86
CA PRO A 385 8.64 -25.95 -15.89
C PRO A 385 7.93 -26.65 -14.72
N SER A 386 8.01 -26.05 -13.53
CA SER A 386 7.22 -26.46 -12.36
C SER A 386 5.78 -25.96 -12.42
N THR A 387 5.51 -24.94 -13.22
CA THR A 387 4.18 -24.35 -13.40
C THR A 387 4.05 -23.87 -14.83
N SER A 388 2.90 -24.16 -15.45
CA SER A 388 2.59 -23.81 -16.83
C SER A 388 1.32 -22.99 -16.95
N LYS A 389 1.37 -21.96 -17.79
CA LYS A 389 0.25 -21.18 -18.32
C LYS A 389 -0.08 -21.67 -19.72
N SER A 390 -1.36 -21.92 -19.97
CA SER A 390 -1.86 -22.33 -21.29
C SER A 390 -2.36 -21.12 -22.08
N PHE A 391 -2.09 -21.10 -23.38
CA PHE A 391 -2.70 -20.14 -24.32
C PHE A 391 -3.76 -20.83 -25.19
N ALA A 392 -4.42 -21.86 -24.65
CA ALA A 392 -5.22 -22.80 -25.41
C ALA A 392 -6.39 -22.18 -26.18
N SER A 393 -6.89 -21.02 -25.77
CA SER A 393 -7.97 -20.34 -26.50
C SER A 393 -7.54 -19.89 -27.91
N ALA A 394 -6.25 -19.54 -28.09
CA ALA A 394 -5.69 -19.15 -29.38
C ALA A 394 -4.83 -20.26 -30.02
N PHE A 395 -3.95 -20.86 -29.22
CA PHE A 395 -2.90 -21.77 -29.69
C PHE A 395 -3.08 -23.17 -29.08
N SER A 396 -4.20 -23.83 -29.36
CA SER A 396 -4.39 -25.25 -29.02
C SER A 396 -5.16 -25.99 -30.08
N PHE A 397 -4.44 -26.48 -31.09
CA PHE A 397 -4.98 -27.31 -32.16
C PHE A 397 -6.08 -26.61 -32.96
N SER A 398 -5.91 -25.31 -33.17
CA SER A 398 -6.92 -24.38 -33.70
C SER A 398 -6.55 -23.93 -35.13
N GLY A 399 -7.46 -23.21 -35.81
CA GLY A 399 -7.21 -22.60 -37.13
C GLY A 399 -7.20 -23.56 -38.33
N GLY A 400 -7.43 -24.86 -38.16
CA GLY A 400 -7.48 -25.82 -39.28
C GLY A 400 -6.12 -26.32 -39.77
N ALA A 401 -6.15 -27.25 -40.72
CA ALA A 401 -4.98 -27.98 -41.21
C ALA A 401 -4.15 -27.19 -42.23
N PHE A 402 -3.61 -26.06 -41.79
CA PHE A 402 -2.82 -25.13 -42.59
C PHE A 402 -1.45 -24.90 -41.95
N PRO A 403 -0.42 -24.53 -42.71
CA PRO A 403 0.77 -23.90 -42.16
C PRO A 403 0.47 -22.75 -41.20
N MET A 404 1.46 -22.37 -40.38
CA MET A 404 1.26 -21.35 -39.34
C MET A 404 0.73 -20.01 -39.89
N GLN A 405 1.25 -19.55 -41.04
CA GLN A 405 0.78 -18.31 -41.70
C GLN A 405 -0.41 -18.53 -42.65
N GLY A 406 -0.97 -19.74 -42.72
CA GLY A 406 -2.12 -20.05 -43.59
C GLY A 406 -1.70 -20.76 -44.87
N GLU A 407 -1.60 -20.06 -45.99
CA GLU A 407 -1.34 -20.69 -47.30
C GLU A 407 0.16 -20.85 -47.62
N THR A 408 1.03 -20.14 -46.91
CA THR A 408 2.49 -20.20 -47.07
C THR A 408 3.12 -21.01 -45.94
N ASN A 409 4.26 -21.66 -46.21
CA ASN A 409 5.05 -22.35 -45.18
C ASN A 409 5.93 -21.41 -44.35
N GLU A 410 5.76 -20.10 -44.53
CA GLU A 410 6.50 -19.09 -43.79
C GLU A 410 6.16 -19.15 -42.29
N PRO A 411 7.15 -18.90 -41.41
CA PRO A 411 6.91 -18.85 -39.97
C PRO A 411 6.04 -17.66 -39.60
N ILE A 412 5.32 -17.79 -38.48
CA ILE A 412 4.70 -16.63 -37.82
C ILE A 412 5.56 -16.18 -36.65
N GLU A 413 5.76 -14.88 -36.51
CA GLU A 413 6.35 -14.29 -35.30
C GLU A 413 5.25 -13.95 -34.30
N ILE A 414 5.39 -14.44 -33.06
CA ILE A 414 4.39 -14.37 -31.99
C ILE A 414 4.98 -13.65 -30.79
N GLY A 415 4.18 -12.77 -30.17
CA GLY A 415 4.39 -12.24 -28.83
C GLY A 415 3.43 -12.87 -27.83
N LEU A 416 3.91 -13.36 -26.68
CA LEU A 416 3.07 -13.90 -25.61
C LEU A 416 3.37 -13.22 -24.28
N ASP A 417 2.33 -12.71 -23.62
CA ASP A 417 2.47 -12.15 -22.28
C ASP A 417 2.49 -13.25 -21.21
N ILE A 418 3.54 -13.23 -20.41
CA ILE A 418 3.79 -14.14 -19.30
C ILE A 418 4.05 -13.38 -17.98
N SER A 419 3.60 -12.14 -17.88
CA SER A 419 3.79 -11.26 -16.72
C SER A 419 3.19 -11.82 -15.44
N ASP A 420 2.13 -12.63 -15.53
CA ASP A 420 1.55 -13.33 -14.39
C ASP A 420 2.50 -14.37 -13.77
N LEU A 421 3.52 -14.82 -14.52
CA LEU A 421 4.59 -15.66 -13.99
C LEU A 421 5.61 -14.86 -13.17
N LEU A 422 5.88 -13.58 -13.50
CA LEU A 422 6.79 -12.72 -12.72
C LEU A 422 6.33 -12.54 -11.27
N VAL A 423 5.04 -12.29 -11.07
CA VAL A 423 4.44 -12.06 -9.73
C VAL A 423 4.75 -13.21 -8.77
N LYS A 424 4.93 -14.42 -9.28
CA LYS A 424 5.19 -15.62 -8.47
C LYS A 424 6.68 -15.83 -8.14
N ILE A 425 7.58 -15.16 -8.87
CA ILE A 425 9.04 -15.36 -8.79
C ILE A 425 9.71 -14.22 -8.01
N GLY A 426 9.21 -12.99 -8.14
CA GLY A 426 9.89 -11.78 -7.65
C GLY A 426 11.21 -11.57 -8.38
N ASP A 427 12.24 -11.09 -7.66
CA ASP A 427 13.54 -10.71 -8.24
C ASP A 427 14.53 -11.87 -8.39
N ARG A 428 14.09 -13.11 -8.12
CA ARG A 428 14.95 -14.30 -8.18
C ARG A 428 15.28 -14.67 -9.63
N ALA A 429 16.47 -15.22 -9.83
CA ALA A 429 16.79 -15.90 -11.07
C ALA A 429 15.81 -17.07 -11.31
N ALA A 430 15.34 -17.24 -12.54
CA ALA A 430 14.43 -18.31 -12.91
C ALA A 430 14.63 -18.76 -14.36
N SER A 431 14.32 -20.03 -14.61
CA SER A 431 14.23 -20.58 -15.96
C SER A 431 12.80 -20.41 -16.49
N PHE A 432 12.66 -19.82 -17.66
CA PHE A 432 11.42 -19.70 -18.40
C PHE A 432 11.41 -20.67 -19.58
N PHE A 433 10.26 -21.30 -19.80
CA PHE A 433 10.09 -22.37 -20.76
C PHE A 433 8.97 -22.04 -21.75
N LEU A 434 9.32 -21.92 -23.03
CA LEU A 434 8.35 -22.04 -24.11
C LEU A 434 8.10 -23.54 -24.36
N GLN A 435 6.84 -23.93 -24.37
CA GLN A 435 6.41 -25.32 -24.56
C GLN A 435 5.65 -25.41 -25.87
N ILE A 436 6.17 -26.20 -26.79
CA ILE A 436 5.51 -26.51 -28.05
C ILE A 436 5.12 -27.98 -28.04
N GLU A 437 3.82 -28.24 -28.09
CA GLU A 437 3.26 -29.57 -28.26
C GLU A 437 2.85 -29.75 -29.73
N SER A 438 3.42 -30.76 -30.40
CA SER A 438 2.99 -31.21 -31.72
C SER A 438 2.29 -32.57 -31.63
N LYS A 439 1.02 -32.64 -32.05
CA LYS A 439 0.30 -33.93 -32.21
C LYS A 439 0.94 -34.81 -33.28
N SER A 440 1.38 -34.17 -34.36
CA SER A 440 1.93 -34.83 -35.54
C SER A 440 2.72 -33.82 -36.38
N GLY A 441 3.82 -34.28 -36.97
CA GLY A 441 4.70 -33.47 -37.78
C GLY A 441 5.82 -32.83 -36.96
N SER A 442 6.77 -32.26 -37.68
CA SER A 442 7.88 -31.49 -37.13
C SER A 442 7.80 -30.04 -37.57
N GLY A 443 8.40 -29.17 -36.77
CA GLY A 443 8.49 -27.74 -37.04
C GLY A 443 9.74 -27.15 -36.44
N THR A 444 9.86 -25.82 -36.53
CA THR A 444 11.03 -25.09 -36.05
C THR A 444 10.59 -23.91 -35.20
N ILE A 445 11.37 -23.64 -34.15
CA ILE A 445 11.36 -22.38 -33.40
C ILE A 445 12.63 -21.63 -33.75
N SER A 446 12.51 -20.37 -34.11
CA SER A 446 13.63 -19.46 -34.32
C SER A 446 13.39 -18.12 -33.62
N ASN A 447 14.45 -17.32 -33.45
CA ASN A 447 14.37 -15.99 -32.83
C ASN A 447 13.66 -15.98 -31.46
N PHE A 448 13.79 -17.06 -30.68
CA PHE A 448 13.16 -17.14 -29.37
C PHE A 448 13.89 -16.25 -28.37
N SER A 449 13.17 -15.34 -27.74
CA SER A 449 13.66 -14.44 -26.71
C SER A 449 12.64 -14.26 -25.60
N LEU A 450 13.15 -13.98 -24.40
CA LEU A 450 12.39 -13.45 -23.27
C LEU A 450 12.65 -11.94 -23.20
N ILE A 451 11.60 -11.12 -23.25
CA ILE A 451 11.72 -9.66 -23.18
C ILE A 451 11.11 -9.17 -21.87
N ASP A 452 11.93 -8.51 -21.05
CA ASP A 452 11.60 -7.96 -19.75
C ASP A 452 11.40 -6.44 -19.84
N TYR A 453 10.19 -5.99 -19.52
CA TYR A 453 9.75 -4.59 -19.56
C TYR A 453 9.59 -3.96 -18.17
N THR A 454 10.15 -4.60 -17.13
CA THR A 454 10.10 -4.09 -15.75
C THR A 454 10.90 -2.80 -15.56
N ASN A 455 11.84 -2.49 -16.45
CA ASN A 455 12.64 -1.25 -16.44
C ASN A 455 12.28 -0.31 -17.62
N ASP A 456 12.74 0.93 -17.57
CA ASP A 456 12.50 1.94 -18.62
C ASP A 456 13.09 1.55 -19.99
N GLN A 457 14.22 0.85 -19.99
CA GLN A 457 14.71 0.11 -21.15
C GLN A 457 14.41 -1.37 -20.99
N HIS A 458 13.85 -2.00 -22.03
CA HIS A 458 13.54 -3.41 -22.00
C HIS A 458 14.81 -4.24 -22.20
N ILE A 459 14.93 -5.35 -21.48
CA ILE A 459 16.05 -6.28 -21.59
C ILE A 459 15.59 -7.50 -22.39
N GLU A 460 16.31 -7.82 -23.46
CA GLU A 460 16.09 -9.03 -24.25
C GLU A 460 17.09 -10.11 -23.83
N TYR A 461 16.58 -11.25 -23.38
CA TYR A 461 17.36 -12.47 -23.13
C TYR A 461 17.13 -13.44 -24.31
N PRO A 462 18.05 -13.51 -25.28
CA PRO A 462 17.90 -14.38 -26.43
C PRO A 462 18.16 -15.85 -26.06
N TYR A 463 17.48 -16.75 -26.75
CA TYR A 463 17.78 -18.16 -26.69
C TYR A 463 19.15 -18.46 -27.30
N HIS A 464 19.87 -19.42 -26.72
CA HIS A 464 21.24 -19.72 -27.09
C HIS A 464 21.42 -20.27 -28.52
N LYS A 465 20.33 -20.72 -29.18
CA LYS A 465 20.33 -21.16 -30.57
C LYS A 465 19.49 -20.19 -31.40
N SER A 466 19.94 -19.91 -32.62
CA SER A 466 19.18 -19.12 -33.60
C SER A 466 17.92 -19.84 -34.09
N GLN A 467 17.98 -21.18 -34.17
CA GLN A 467 16.87 -22.05 -34.53
C GLN A 467 17.01 -23.41 -33.84
N GLU A 468 15.89 -24.04 -33.49
CA GLU A 468 15.84 -25.42 -33.00
C GLU A 468 14.56 -26.13 -33.47
N ASP A 469 14.72 -27.38 -33.88
CA ASP A 469 13.63 -28.21 -34.40
C ASP A 469 12.87 -28.91 -33.27
N PHE A 470 11.59 -29.17 -33.50
CA PHE A 470 10.77 -30.02 -32.63
C PHE A 470 9.97 -31.02 -33.45
N SER A 471 9.57 -32.12 -32.82
CA SER A 471 8.77 -33.19 -33.43
C SER A 471 7.56 -33.55 -32.58
N ASN A 472 6.87 -34.63 -32.94
CA ASN A 472 5.74 -35.18 -32.18
C ASN A 472 6.04 -35.26 -30.67
N GLY A 473 5.10 -34.78 -29.84
CA GLY A 473 5.25 -34.67 -28.40
C GLY A 473 5.44 -33.22 -27.92
N ILE A 474 5.90 -33.06 -26.68
CA ILE A 474 6.16 -31.75 -26.07
C ILE A 474 7.66 -31.48 -26.09
N THR A 475 8.04 -30.34 -26.67
CA THR A 475 9.41 -29.82 -26.64
C THR A 475 9.48 -28.56 -25.78
N TYR A 476 10.53 -28.43 -24.98
CA TYR A 476 10.76 -27.32 -24.05
C TYR A 476 11.96 -26.50 -24.50
N PHE A 477 11.76 -25.20 -24.74
CA PHE A 477 12.83 -24.24 -25.04
C PHE A 477 13.04 -23.36 -23.82
N LYS A 478 14.28 -23.31 -23.31
CA LYS A 478 14.61 -22.74 -22.00
C LYS A 478 15.46 -21.48 -22.11
N ILE A 479 15.03 -20.41 -21.47
CA ILE A 479 15.81 -19.18 -21.24
C ILE A 479 15.94 -18.95 -19.74
N ILE A 480 17.13 -18.55 -19.29
CA ILE A 480 17.36 -18.18 -17.88
C ILE A 480 17.32 -16.66 -17.78
N LYS A 481 16.39 -16.14 -16.97
CA LYS A 481 16.42 -14.76 -16.51
C LYS A 481 17.30 -14.68 -15.25
N PRO A 482 18.39 -13.91 -15.24
CA PRO A 482 19.21 -13.71 -14.04
C PRO A 482 18.43 -12.90 -12.98
N ALA A 483 18.91 -12.95 -11.72
CA ALA A 483 18.41 -12.07 -10.67
C ALA A 483 18.88 -10.63 -10.94
N VAL A 484 18.03 -9.64 -10.65
CA VAL A 484 18.46 -8.23 -10.62
C VAL A 484 19.31 -8.02 -9.38
N SER A 485 20.53 -7.48 -9.51
CA SER A 485 21.41 -7.30 -8.35
C SER A 485 22.25 -6.03 -8.39
N ILE A 486 22.36 -5.38 -7.23
CA ILE A 486 23.46 -4.50 -6.85
C ILE A 486 24.29 -5.29 -5.83
N LYS A 487 25.61 -5.15 -5.86
CA LYS A 487 26.50 -5.73 -4.86
C LYS A 487 27.58 -4.74 -4.43
N VAL A 488 27.59 -4.35 -3.16
CA VAL A 488 28.64 -3.49 -2.59
C VAL A 488 29.95 -4.28 -2.53
N VAL A 489 31.04 -3.67 -3.03
CA VAL A 489 32.38 -4.27 -3.10
C VAL A 489 33.33 -3.60 -2.12
N SER A 490 33.23 -2.29 -1.91
CA SER A 490 33.99 -1.56 -0.91
C SER A 490 33.28 -0.26 -0.50
N PRO A 491 33.24 0.11 0.79
CA PRO A 491 33.69 -0.71 1.92
C PRO A 491 32.74 -1.90 2.09
N ASN A 492 33.28 -3.08 2.37
CA ASN A 492 32.49 -4.31 2.54
C ASN A 492 32.74 -5.04 3.86
N GLY A 493 33.51 -4.43 4.77
CA GLY A 493 33.69 -4.91 6.13
C GLY A 493 35.09 -4.69 6.68
N GLN A 494 35.17 -4.25 7.94
CA GLN A 494 36.39 -4.12 8.75
C GLN A 494 37.38 -3.05 8.29
N GLU A 495 37.11 -2.32 7.20
CA GLU A 495 37.94 -1.19 6.82
C GLU A 495 37.97 -0.12 7.94
N LYS A 496 39.11 0.55 8.06
CA LYS A 496 39.32 1.66 8.98
C LYS A 496 39.62 2.89 8.15
N TRP A 497 38.60 3.72 7.95
CA TRP A 497 38.70 4.95 7.18
C TRP A 497 38.83 6.13 8.14
N GLU A 498 39.62 7.11 7.75
CA GLU A 498 39.93 8.26 8.58
C GLU A 498 39.16 9.49 8.11
N ARG A 499 38.58 10.24 9.05
CA ARG A 499 37.94 11.52 8.75
C ARG A 499 38.95 12.52 8.17
N GLY A 500 38.50 13.36 7.24
CA GLY A 500 39.36 14.31 6.51
C GLY A 500 40.11 13.71 5.31
N ASN A 501 40.01 12.39 5.08
CA ASN A 501 40.60 11.72 3.92
C ASN A 501 39.53 11.34 2.86
N THR A 502 39.97 11.14 1.62
CA THR A 502 39.14 10.68 0.50
C THR A 502 39.29 9.17 0.28
N TYR A 503 38.16 8.46 0.16
CA TYR A 503 38.14 7.02 -0.15
C TYR A 503 37.14 6.71 -1.28
N GLN A 504 37.36 5.59 -1.97
CA GLN A 504 36.49 5.16 -3.08
C GLN A 504 35.48 4.08 -2.62
N ILE A 505 34.19 4.38 -2.79
CA ILE A 505 33.09 3.41 -2.68
C ILE A 505 32.94 2.68 -4.03
N ARG A 506 32.76 1.36 -4.03
CA ARG A 506 32.67 0.52 -5.24
C ARG A 506 31.55 -0.52 -5.16
N TRP A 507 30.92 -0.82 -6.30
CA TRP A 507 29.89 -1.84 -6.42
C TRP A 507 29.89 -2.51 -7.80
N ASN A 508 29.34 -3.72 -7.86
CA ASN A 508 28.98 -4.39 -9.10
C ASN A 508 27.46 -4.36 -9.25
N THR A 509 26.93 -4.18 -10.45
CA THR A 509 25.49 -4.23 -10.64
C THR A 509 25.10 -4.63 -12.06
N THR A 510 23.90 -5.19 -12.18
CA THR A 510 23.23 -5.49 -13.45
C THR A 510 22.14 -4.47 -13.79
N ILE A 511 21.93 -3.44 -12.96
CA ILE A 511 20.99 -2.35 -13.26
C ILE A 511 21.66 -1.32 -14.16
N GLU A 512 20.90 -0.71 -15.06
CA GLU A 512 21.39 0.37 -15.96
C GLU A 512 20.95 1.77 -15.50
N ASP A 513 20.11 1.85 -14.45
CA ASP A 513 19.66 3.09 -13.82
C ASP A 513 20.76 3.75 -12.98
N ASN A 514 20.58 5.04 -12.66
CA ASN A 514 21.33 5.75 -11.64
C ASN A 514 21.18 5.08 -10.26
N VAL A 515 22.17 5.32 -9.41
CA VAL A 515 22.18 4.80 -8.03
C VAL A 515 22.09 5.92 -7.00
N LYS A 516 21.43 5.62 -5.88
CA LYS A 516 21.46 6.39 -4.64
C LYS A 516 22.44 5.73 -3.67
N ILE A 517 23.31 6.52 -3.04
CA ILE A 517 24.30 6.08 -2.05
C ILE A 517 23.95 6.67 -0.69
N GLU A 518 23.75 5.80 0.29
CA GLU A 518 23.41 6.16 1.67
C GLU A 518 24.45 5.61 2.64
N LEU A 519 24.87 6.43 3.59
CA LEU A 519 25.65 6.02 4.75
C LEU A 519 24.68 5.57 5.83
N LEU A 520 24.81 4.31 6.26
CA LEU A 520 24.06 3.72 7.36
C LEU A 520 24.91 3.75 8.63
N ARG A 521 24.29 3.94 9.79
CA ARG A 521 24.86 3.74 11.12
C ARG A 521 23.93 2.86 11.94
N ASN A 522 24.46 1.82 12.57
CA ASN A 522 23.66 0.79 13.26
C ASN A 522 22.50 0.24 12.41
N GLY A 523 22.72 0.12 11.10
CA GLY A 523 21.73 -0.38 10.13
C GLY A 523 20.62 0.60 9.75
N THR A 524 20.64 1.84 10.25
CA THR A 524 19.70 2.92 9.90
C THR A 524 20.37 3.98 9.04
N VAL A 525 19.62 4.64 8.15
CA VAL A 525 20.19 5.73 7.32
C VAL A 525 20.62 6.88 8.21
N PHE A 526 21.92 7.16 8.20
CA PHE A 526 22.56 8.26 8.91
C PHE A 526 22.62 9.50 8.02
N SER A 527 23.05 9.33 6.76
CA SER A 527 23.04 10.40 5.76
C SER A 527 22.92 9.85 4.33
N THR A 528 22.48 10.70 3.41
CA THR A 528 22.49 10.39 1.97
C THR A 528 23.70 11.08 1.35
N LEU A 529 24.67 10.30 0.88
CA LEU A 529 25.87 10.82 0.22
C LEU A 529 25.54 11.32 -1.18
N GLU A 530 24.77 10.53 -1.93
CA GLU A 530 24.31 10.88 -3.27
C GLU A 530 22.88 10.44 -3.51
N LYS A 531 22.05 11.32 -4.08
CA LYS A 531 20.63 11.06 -4.33
C LYS A 531 20.37 10.39 -5.67
N SER A 532 21.20 10.68 -6.68
CA SER A 532 21.11 10.12 -8.03
C SER A 532 22.45 10.30 -8.74
N LEU A 533 23.22 9.23 -8.80
CA LEU A 533 24.55 9.18 -9.38
C LEU A 533 24.55 8.28 -10.62
N PRO A 534 25.08 8.72 -11.78
CA PRO A 534 25.30 7.84 -12.92
C PRO A 534 26.06 6.58 -12.52
N ASN A 535 25.51 5.43 -12.91
CA ASN A 535 25.96 4.13 -12.44
C ASN A 535 27.25 3.69 -13.15
N SER A 536 28.37 4.19 -12.64
CA SER A 536 29.72 3.91 -13.13
C SER A 536 30.44 2.81 -12.33
N GLY A 537 29.80 2.24 -11.31
CA GLY A 537 30.37 1.21 -10.43
C GLY A 537 31.32 1.74 -9.34
N ALA A 538 31.53 3.07 -9.25
CA ALA A 538 32.35 3.68 -8.21
C ALA A 538 31.96 5.14 -7.87
N TYR A 539 32.31 5.59 -6.67
CA TYR A 539 32.11 6.95 -6.17
C TYR A 539 33.28 7.36 -5.25
N GLN A 540 33.80 8.59 -5.40
CA GLN A 540 34.82 9.14 -4.49
C GLN A 540 34.13 9.88 -3.36
N TRP A 541 34.42 9.51 -2.12
CA TRP A 541 33.84 10.11 -0.93
C TRP A 541 34.92 10.80 -0.09
N ASP A 542 34.80 12.13 0.00
CA ASP A 542 35.53 12.94 0.97
C ASP A 542 34.84 12.83 2.33
N ILE A 543 35.50 12.19 3.31
CA ILE A 543 34.91 11.95 4.62
C ILE A 543 35.00 13.23 5.46
N PRO A 544 33.86 13.81 5.91
CA PRO A 544 33.87 15.05 6.69
C PRO A 544 34.66 14.93 7.99
N GLU A 545 35.40 15.98 8.38
CA GLU A 545 36.17 16.02 9.63
C GLU A 545 35.30 15.98 10.89
N ASP A 546 34.04 16.38 10.78
CA ASP A 546 33.04 16.37 11.85
C ASP A 546 32.18 15.10 11.88
N LEU A 547 32.42 14.14 10.98
CA LEU A 547 31.70 12.86 10.99
C LEU A 547 32.01 12.09 12.28
N GLU A 548 30.97 11.69 13.00
CA GLU A 548 31.10 10.97 14.27
C GLU A 548 31.89 9.68 14.11
N LEU A 549 32.83 9.44 15.04
CA LEU A 549 33.60 8.20 15.11
C LEU A 549 32.69 7.04 15.51
N ASP A 550 32.72 5.96 14.75
CA ASP A 550 31.91 4.78 15.03
C ASP A 550 32.48 3.56 14.29
N THR A 551 32.14 2.37 14.76
CA THR A 551 32.53 1.08 14.14
C THR A 551 31.37 0.38 13.45
N SER A 552 30.19 1.01 13.40
CA SER A 552 28.93 0.45 12.88
C SER A 552 28.50 0.98 11.52
N TYR A 553 29.36 1.73 10.82
CA TYR A 553 29.01 2.30 9.53
C TYR A 553 28.90 1.24 8.44
N GLN A 554 27.92 1.39 7.54
CA GLN A 554 27.78 0.58 6.32
C GLN A 554 27.40 1.49 5.17
N ILE A 555 27.81 1.13 3.95
CA ILE A 555 27.32 1.79 2.74
C ILE A 555 26.14 1.00 2.21
N CYS A 556 25.08 1.71 1.81
CA CYS A 556 23.95 1.16 1.08
C CYS A 556 23.86 1.81 -0.29
N ILE A 557 23.67 0.97 -1.31
CA ILE A 557 23.50 1.41 -2.70
C ILE A 557 22.17 0.86 -3.19
N SER A 558 21.37 1.71 -3.81
CA SER A 558 20.03 1.36 -4.31
C SER A 558 19.78 1.98 -5.68
N SER A 559 18.95 1.35 -6.50
CA SER A 559 18.41 2.00 -7.71
C SER A 559 17.53 3.19 -7.30
N VAL A 560 17.56 4.24 -8.13
CA VAL A 560 16.69 5.41 -7.95
C VAL A 560 15.25 5.09 -8.33
N ASN A 561 15.06 4.28 -9.38
CA ASN A 561 13.74 3.93 -9.91
C ASN A 561 13.10 2.70 -9.23
N ASP A 562 13.91 1.77 -8.68
CA ASP A 562 13.44 0.64 -7.90
C ASP A 562 14.16 0.53 -6.55
N THR A 563 13.52 1.03 -5.50
CA THR A 563 14.09 1.02 -4.14
C THR A 563 14.24 -0.38 -3.53
N ASN A 564 13.63 -1.43 -4.12
CA ASN A 564 13.83 -2.81 -3.68
C ASN A 564 15.15 -3.40 -4.21
N SER A 565 15.62 -2.89 -5.35
CA SER A 565 16.94 -3.19 -5.91
C SER A 565 18.01 -2.43 -5.13
N ARG A 566 18.48 -3.01 -4.03
CA ARG A 566 19.52 -2.45 -3.17
C ARG A 566 20.44 -3.50 -2.59
N ASP A 567 21.64 -3.07 -2.22
CA ASP A 567 22.57 -3.86 -1.41
C ASP A 567 23.28 -2.98 -0.39
N LYS A 568 23.87 -3.61 0.63
CA LYS A 568 24.66 -2.94 1.66
C LYS A 568 25.97 -3.69 1.90
N SER A 569 26.96 -3.00 2.45
CA SER A 569 28.20 -3.63 2.95
C SER A 569 27.88 -4.87 3.79
N ASP A 570 28.56 -5.98 3.57
CA ASP A 570 28.32 -7.26 4.26
C ASP A 570 28.55 -7.15 5.78
N LEU A 571 29.62 -6.43 6.17
CA LEU A 571 29.97 -6.12 7.55
C LEU A 571 30.20 -4.60 7.71
N PRO A 572 30.10 -4.05 8.93
CA PRO A 572 30.39 -2.65 9.15
C PRO A 572 31.88 -2.33 9.01
N PHE A 573 32.15 -1.08 8.64
CA PHE A 573 33.49 -0.46 8.65
C PHE A 573 33.53 0.64 9.73
N SER A 574 34.72 1.12 10.04
CA SER A 574 34.94 2.13 11.07
C SER A 574 35.44 3.46 10.50
N ILE A 575 34.92 4.55 11.06
CA ILE A 575 35.47 5.89 10.90
C ILE A 575 36.28 6.22 12.16
N GLN A 576 37.57 6.55 11.98
CA GLN A 576 38.52 6.82 13.08
C GLN A 576 39.20 8.20 12.94
N ARG A 577 39.83 8.67 14.02
CA ARG A 577 40.57 9.95 14.05
C ARG A 577 41.81 9.89 13.15
N ASN A 578 42.15 11.04 12.61
CA ASN A 578 43.46 11.28 11.99
C ASN A 578 44.53 11.32 13.10
N SER A 579 45.58 10.51 13.00
CA SER A 579 46.39 10.05 14.14
C SER A 579 47.48 11.02 14.66
N ALA A 580 47.46 12.31 14.29
CA ALA A 580 48.54 13.25 14.62
C ALA A 580 48.51 13.79 16.07
N LEU A 581 47.32 14.05 16.63
CA LEU A 581 47.11 14.47 18.02
C LEU A 581 45.87 13.75 18.57
N LEU A 582 45.98 13.11 19.73
CA LEU A 582 44.92 12.29 20.32
C LEU A 582 44.73 12.59 21.81
N LEU A 583 43.68 13.30 22.21
CA LEU A 583 43.24 13.39 23.60
C LEU A 583 42.78 12.00 24.08
N THR A 584 43.33 11.54 25.20
CA THR A 584 43.12 10.19 25.75
C THR A 584 42.37 10.18 27.09
N SER A 585 42.37 11.31 27.80
CA SER A 585 41.60 11.49 29.04
C SER A 585 41.39 12.97 29.33
N PRO A 586 40.20 13.39 29.81
CA PRO A 586 38.97 12.64 29.77
C PRO A 586 38.42 12.62 28.33
N ASP A 587 38.13 11.43 27.79
CA ASP A 587 37.73 11.26 26.37
C ASP A 587 36.37 10.54 26.21
N HIS A 588 35.76 10.11 27.33
CA HIS A 588 34.42 9.54 27.38
C HIS A 588 33.55 10.31 28.37
N GLN A 589 32.24 10.07 28.37
CA GLN A 589 31.33 10.74 29.29
C GLN A 589 31.72 10.40 30.73
N GLN A 590 32.19 11.41 31.45
CA GLN A 590 32.62 11.31 32.83
C GLN A 590 31.98 12.42 33.66
N MET A 591 31.51 12.06 34.85
CA MET A 591 31.09 13.03 35.85
C MET A 591 32.29 13.49 36.66
N LEU A 592 32.51 14.79 36.66
CA LEU A 592 33.53 15.50 37.40
C LEU A 592 32.83 16.39 38.43
N LEU A 593 33.36 16.41 39.65
CA LEU A 593 32.78 17.20 40.72
C LEU A 593 33.62 18.46 40.91
N THR A 594 32.98 19.60 41.13
CA THR A 594 33.71 20.83 41.51
C THR A 594 34.51 20.59 42.79
N GLY A 595 35.68 21.22 42.89
CA GLY A 595 36.64 21.03 43.98
C GLY A 595 37.51 19.77 43.85
N SER A 596 37.25 18.88 42.87
CA SER A 596 38.07 17.69 42.62
C SER A 596 39.17 17.93 41.58
N SER A 597 40.17 17.05 41.51
CA SER A 597 41.23 17.08 40.50
C SER A 597 41.08 15.97 39.46
N VAL A 598 41.25 16.28 38.18
CA VAL A 598 41.24 15.36 37.03
C VAL A 598 42.55 15.44 36.25
N VAL A 599 43.01 14.32 35.68
CA VAL A 599 44.17 14.28 34.79
C VAL A 599 43.70 14.34 33.34
N ILE A 600 44.19 15.35 32.62
CA ILE A 600 44.02 15.53 31.18
C ILE A 600 45.27 14.95 30.51
N SER A 601 45.13 13.99 29.59
CA SER A 601 46.28 13.34 28.91
C SER A 601 46.01 13.15 27.42
N TRP A 602 47.07 13.16 26.61
CA TRP A 602 46.99 12.98 25.15
C TRP A 602 48.16 12.13 24.63
N LYS A 603 48.16 11.84 23.33
CA LYS A 603 49.28 11.32 22.56
C LYS A 603 49.50 12.21 21.35
N ASP A 604 50.74 12.50 21.03
CA ASP A 604 51.15 13.25 19.85
C ASP A 604 52.25 12.47 19.11
N ASP A 605 52.37 12.69 17.81
CA ASP A 605 53.48 12.20 16.98
C ASP A 605 54.45 13.32 16.55
N PHE A 606 54.31 14.49 17.17
CA PHE A 606 55.06 15.71 16.88
C PHE A 606 55.70 16.29 18.16
N ASN A 607 56.82 16.99 17.98
CA ASN A 607 57.56 17.59 19.09
C ASN A 607 57.20 19.07 19.24
N ASP A 608 56.04 19.35 19.83
CA ASP A 608 55.53 20.69 20.12
C ASP A 608 54.79 20.71 21.48
N ASP A 609 54.66 21.89 22.09
CA ASP A 609 53.88 22.07 23.31
C ASP A 609 52.38 22.24 22.97
N VAL A 610 51.52 22.07 23.97
CA VAL A 610 50.06 22.20 23.79
C VAL A 610 49.42 23.21 24.75
N LYS A 611 48.33 23.85 24.31
CA LYS A 611 47.38 24.59 25.15
C LYS A 611 46.12 23.76 25.40
N ILE A 612 45.46 23.94 26.54
CA ILE A 612 44.25 23.20 26.93
C ILE A 612 43.11 24.17 27.23
N GLU A 613 41.97 23.96 26.57
CA GLU A 613 40.79 24.82 26.66
C GLU A 613 39.55 23.99 27.04
N ILE A 614 38.56 24.63 27.65
CA ILE A 614 37.25 24.03 27.94
C ILE A 614 36.12 24.81 27.27
N TYR A 615 35.20 24.05 26.68
CA TYR A 615 34.05 24.52 25.93
C TYR A 615 32.76 24.03 26.60
N ARG A 616 31.68 24.80 26.47
CA ARG A 616 30.32 24.41 26.89
C ARG A 616 29.39 24.60 25.71
N ASN A 617 28.68 23.53 25.31
CA ASN A 617 27.82 23.53 24.13
C ASN A 617 28.52 24.05 22.85
N GLY A 618 29.79 23.69 22.66
CA GLY A 618 30.62 24.13 21.53
C GLY A 618 31.12 25.58 21.61
N VAL A 619 30.76 26.33 22.65
CA VAL A 619 31.22 27.71 22.87
C VAL A 619 32.40 27.69 23.83
N TYR A 620 33.45 28.45 23.52
CA TYR A 620 34.62 28.62 24.39
C TYR A 620 34.18 29.15 25.76
N THR A 621 34.57 28.46 26.84
CA THR A 621 34.31 28.90 28.21
C THR A 621 35.53 29.63 28.77
N GLN A 622 36.67 28.92 28.86
CA GLN A 622 37.91 29.45 29.39
C GLN A 622 39.12 28.58 28.99
N THR A 623 40.32 29.15 29.12
CA THR A 623 41.57 28.38 29.02
C THR A 623 41.86 27.69 30.35
N ILE A 624 42.15 26.39 30.32
CA ILE A 624 42.57 25.61 31.50
C ILE A 624 44.07 25.85 31.78
N THR A 625 44.89 25.82 30.73
CA THR A 625 46.31 26.19 30.77
C THR A 625 46.80 26.60 29.38
N ASP A 626 47.65 27.62 29.31
CA ASP A 626 48.15 28.17 28.05
C ASP A 626 49.31 27.38 27.44
N THR A 627 50.03 26.57 28.24
CA THR A 627 51.16 25.77 27.76
C THR A 627 51.42 24.59 28.68
N VAL A 628 51.64 23.41 28.10
CA VAL A 628 52.17 22.22 28.78
C VAL A 628 53.37 21.72 27.97
N SER A 629 54.58 21.84 28.56
CA SER A 629 55.83 21.46 27.90
C SER A 629 56.39 20.15 28.44
N GLY A 630 56.90 19.29 27.54
CA GLY A 630 57.66 18.09 27.89
C GLY A 630 56.88 17.01 28.66
N SER A 631 55.55 17.05 28.64
CA SER A 631 54.64 16.08 29.26
C SER A 631 53.39 15.94 28.42
N ASN A 632 52.92 14.72 28.17
CA ASN A 632 51.66 14.44 27.49
C ASN A 632 50.47 14.37 28.48
N SER A 633 50.56 15.10 29.60
CA SER A 633 49.54 15.14 30.65
C SER A 633 49.58 16.42 31.50
N TYR A 634 48.42 16.79 32.05
CA TYR A 634 48.19 17.95 32.91
C TYR A 634 47.14 17.64 33.99
N GLN A 635 47.41 18.01 35.25
CA GLN A 635 46.46 17.83 36.36
C GLN A 635 45.65 19.11 36.58
N TRP A 636 44.34 19.04 36.33
CA TRP A 636 43.41 20.16 36.45
C TRP A 636 42.56 20.05 37.72
N VAL A 637 42.55 21.11 38.55
CA VAL A 637 41.61 21.25 39.69
C VAL A 637 40.41 22.06 39.23
N ILE A 638 39.21 21.50 39.37
CA ILE A 638 37.97 22.10 38.88
C ILE A 638 37.47 23.13 39.91
N PRO A 639 37.34 24.41 39.57
CA PRO A 639 36.91 25.43 40.53
C PRO A 639 35.48 25.20 41.07
N ASP A 640 35.25 25.52 42.35
CA ASP A 640 33.91 25.45 42.99
C ASP A 640 32.87 26.39 42.37
N SER A 641 33.32 27.41 41.65
CA SER A 641 32.46 28.37 40.95
C SER A 641 31.99 27.88 39.56
N PHE A 642 32.39 26.69 39.11
CA PHE A 642 31.93 26.16 37.82
C PHE A 642 30.45 25.82 37.88
N ALA A 643 29.67 26.38 36.96
CA ALA A 643 28.26 26.05 36.85
C ALA A 643 28.07 24.56 36.52
N SER A 644 27.08 23.94 37.14
CA SER A 644 26.71 22.57 36.80
C SER A 644 26.24 22.48 35.34
N GLY A 645 26.63 21.42 34.64
CA GLY A 645 26.36 21.25 33.22
C GLY A 645 26.78 19.88 32.72
N PHE A 646 26.10 19.41 31.68
CA PHE A 646 26.27 18.08 31.09
C PHE A 646 26.87 18.14 29.68
N ASP A 647 27.39 19.30 29.30
CA ASP A 647 27.69 19.72 27.94
C ASP A 647 29.10 20.29 27.77
N TYR A 648 30.02 19.92 28.67
CA TYR A 648 31.41 20.39 28.65
C TYR A 648 32.28 19.53 27.73
N ARG A 649 33.26 20.16 27.06
CA ARG A 649 34.27 19.52 26.21
C ARG A 649 35.66 20.08 26.52
N ILE A 650 36.68 19.22 26.55
CA ILE A 650 38.08 19.62 26.70
C ILE A 650 38.79 19.47 25.36
N ARG A 651 39.55 20.50 24.99
CA ARG A 651 40.33 20.54 23.74
C ARG A 651 41.81 20.72 24.04
N VAL A 652 42.66 19.93 23.39
CA VAL A 652 44.13 20.04 23.41
C VAL A 652 44.60 20.48 22.04
N ILE A 653 45.41 21.53 21.99
CA ILE A 653 45.74 22.24 20.74
C ILE A 653 47.26 22.45 20.70
N SER A 654 47.91 22.13 19.58
CA SER A 654 49.32 22.48 19.34
C SER A 654 49.50 24.00 19.35
N ILE A 655 50.52 24.50 20.03
CA ILE A 655 50.77 25.95 20.10
C ILE A 655 51.38 26.50 18.81
N THR A 656 52.05 25.68 18.00
CA THR A 656 52.63 26.11 16.71
C THR A 656 51.69 25.91 15.52
N ASN A 657 50.66 25.08 15.64
CA ASN A 657 49.64 24.88 14.61
C ASN A 657 48.25 24.64 15.23
N GLU A 658 47.40 25.67 15.21
CA GLU A 658 46.06 25.59 15.80
C GLU A 658 45.10 24.66 15.05
N GLU A 659 45.39 24.28 13.80
CA GLU A 659 44.63 23.24 13.07
C GLU A 659 44.93 21.83 13.59
N ARG A 660 46.02 21.67 14.35
CA ARG A 660 46.34 20.42 15.05
C ARG A 660 45.78 20.47 16.46
N PHE A 661 44.52 20.09 16.59
CA PHE A 661 43.86 19.92 17.87
C PHE A 661 43.12 18.59 17.94
N ASP A 662 42.82 18.18 19.15
CA ASP A 662 41.84 17.15 19.41
C ASP A 662 40.94 17.54 20.58
N GLU A 663 39.71 17.06 20.56
CA GLU A 663 38.69 17.37 21.55
C GLU A 663 38.10 16.08 22.09
N SER A 664 37.72 16.06 23.37
CA SER A 664 37.11 14.88 24.00
C SER A 664 35.92 14.37 23.20
N ASP A 665 35.82 13.07 22.94
CA ASP A 665 34.75 12.52 22.09
C ASP A 665 33.36 12.71 22.68
N SER A 666 33.25 12.75 24.02
CA SER A 666 31.98 12.81 24.75
C SER A 666 31.84 14.04 25.63
N ASN A 667 30.59 14.43 25.94
CA ASN A 667 30.34 15.51 26.89
C ASN A 667 30.79 15.08 28.29
N LEU A 668 31.54 15.95 28.95
CA LEU A 668 31.81 15.87 30.37
C LEU A 668 30.64 16.45 31.15
N ILE A 669 30.35 15.85 32.29
CA ILE A 669 29.34 16.32 33.23
C ILE A 669 30.09 16.97 34.40
N ILE A 670 29.99 18.28 34.57
CA ILE A 670 30.53 18.98 35.74
C ILE A 670 29.35 19.25 36.69
N MET A 671 29.43 18.78 37.93
CA MET A 671 28.38 18.95 38.94
C MET A 671 28.96 19.48 40.25
N HIS A 672 28.16 20.22 41.02
CA HIS A 672 28.48 20.51 42.40
C HIS A 672 28.50 19.23 43.27
N GLN A 673 29.25 19.26 44.37
CA GLN A 673 29.31 18.17 45.34
C GLN A 673 27.93 17.91 45.99
N PRO A 674 27.45 16.64 46.07
CA PRO A 674 26.17 16.32 46.72
C PRO A 674 26.16 16.62 48.23
N ARG A 675 24.99 16.97 48.78
CA ARG A 675 24.74 17.11 50.23
C ARG A 675 24.33 15.77 50.82
N THR A 676 24.78 15.40 52.01
CA THR A 676 24.44 14.09 52.62
C THR A 676 23.18 14.17 53.49
N ALA A 677 22.28 13.20 53.39
CA ALA A 677 21.12 13.05 54.28
C ALA A 677 21.55 12.49 55.66
N PRO A 678 20.98 12.96 56.79
CA PRO A 678 19.90 13.94 56.88
C PRO A 678 20.38 15.35 56.51
N TYR A 679 19.59 16.01 55.66
CA TYR A 679 19.86 17.38 55.21
C TYR A 679 18.69 18.27 55.61
N VAL A 680 19.01 19.45 56.15
CA VAL A 680 18.02 20.43 56.60
C VAL A 680 18.37 21.78 56.01
N GLN A 681 17.36 22.45 55.47
CA GLN A 681 17.41 23.83 55.05
C GLN A 681 16.19 24.57 55.58
N ASP A 682 16.42 25.43 56.56
CA ASP A 682 15.45 26.31 57.22
C ASP A 682 15.36 27.71 56.57
N PHE A 683 16.14 27.97 55.52
CA PHE A 683 16.28 29.27 54.82
C PHE A 683 16.71 30.49 55.68
N ASP A 684 16.81 30.37 57.01
CA ASP A 684 17.12 31.45 57.96
C ASP A 684 18.49 32.11 57.75
N ALA A 685 19.49 31.33 57.34
CA ALA A 685 20.83 31.83 57.09
C ALA A 685 20.93 32.67 55.81
N PHE A 686 19.89 32.68 54.97
CA PHE A 686 19.89 33.40 53.71
C PHE A 686 19.55 34.86 53.88
N LYS A 687 20.21 35.72 53.11
CA LYS A 687 19.98 37.16 53.18
C LYS A 687 18.66 37.50 52.50
N GLU A 688 17.81 38.26 53.19
CA GLU A 688 16.56 38.79 52.64
C GLU A 688 16.78 39.47 51.27
N GLY A 689 15.89 39.19 50.33
CA GLY A 689 15.95 39.72 48.96
C GLY A 689 16.95 39.01 48.03
N ASN A 690 17.73 38.05 48.52
CA ASN A 690 18.57 37.24 47.65
C ASN A 690 17.72 36.32 46.76
N LYS A 691 18.06 36.33 45.47
CA LYS A 691 17.55 35.40 44.46
C LYS A 691 18.45 34.17 44.28
N VAL A 692 19.71 34.25 44.73
CA VAL A 692 20.70 33.16 44.68
C VAL A 692 20.85 32.57 46.08
N ILE A 693 20.70 31.25 46.18
CA ILE A 693 20.48 30.55 47.44
C ILE A 693 21.52 29.41 47.50
N ASP A 694 22.34 29.34 48.55
CA ASP A 694 23.51 28.44 48.65
C ASP A 694 23.20 27.00 48.17
N SER A 695 23.82 26.58 47.06
CA SER A 695 23.66 25.25 46.43
C SER A 695 22.25 24.92 45.91
N TRP A 696 21.28 25.81 46.09
CA TRP A 696 19.97 25.79 45.44
C TRP A 696 20.04 26.62 44.15
N GLU A 697 19.45 26.12 43.08
CA GLU A 697 19.61 26.71 41.74
C GLU A 697 18.26 27.25 41.24
N GLN A 698 18.22 28.54 40.90
CA GLN A 698 17.10 29.11 40.15
C GLN A 698 17.28 28.80 38.67
N ILE A 699 16.19 28.45 38.00
CA ILE A 699 16.21 28.25 36.56
C ILE A 699 16.04 29.60 35.87
N VAL A 700 17.05 30.03 35.11
CA VAL A 700 17.04 31.34 34.43
C VAL A 700 16.11 31.45 33.21
N THR A 701 15.42 30.36 32.84
CA THR A 701 14.54 30.29 31.67
C THR A 701 13.05 30.43 32.00
N ASP A 702 12.70 30.59 33.28
CA ASP A 702 11.32 30.82 33.72
C ASP A 702 10.97 32.33 33.74
N ASP A 703 9.78 32.67 34.23
CA ASP A 703 9.26 34.04 34.16
C ASP A 703 9.73 34.92 35.32
N ILE A 704 9.89 34.33 36.51
CA ILE A 704 10.11 35.00 37.79
C ILE A 704 10.86 34.08 38.76
N ASP A 705 11.58 34.65 39.72
CA ASP A 705 12.40 33.89 40.68
C ASP A 705 11.71 33.70 42.05
N TRP A 706 12.10 32.63 42.76
CA TRP A 706 11.87 32.52 44.21
C TRP A 706 12.69 33.58 44.95
N THR A 707 12.14 34.16 46.02
CA THR A 707 12.83 35.19 46.81
C THR A 707 12.82 34.85 48.29
N VAL A 708 13.91 35.14 49.01
CA VAL A 708 13.98 35.00 50.47
C VAL A 708 13.35 36.21 51.15
N ILE A 709 12.49 36.00 52.15
CA ILE A 709 11.82 37.06 52.91
C ILE A 709 11.77 36.75 54.41
N LYS A 710 11.76 37.82 55.22
CA LYS A 710 11.49 37.81 56.65
C LYS A 710 10.18 38.52 56.96
N GLY A 711 9.35 37.93 57.81
CA GLY A 711 8.05 38.52 58.18
C GLY A 711 7.00 38.41 57.07
N PRO A 712 5.98 39.30 57.02
CA PRO A 712 4.86 39.15 56.09
C PRO A 712 5.25 39.42 54.64
N THR A 713 4.66 38.67 53.70
CA THR A 713 4.84 38.97 52.27
C THR A 713 4.32 40.38 51.91
N PRO A 714 4.87 41.03 50.86
CA PRO A 714 4.43 42.37 50.48
C PRO A 714 2.95 42.40 50.06
N PHE A 715 2.15 43.35 50.60
CA PHE A 715 0.74 43.51 50.24
C PHE A 715 0.37 44.95 49.85
N ARG A 716 -0.72 45.13 49.07
CA ARG A 716 -1.27 46.46 48.73
C ARG A 716 -2.13 47.00 49.86
N LYS A 717 -1.97 48.28 50.22
CA LYS A 717 -2.64 49.00 51.35
C LYS A 717 -4.18 48.88 51.45
N THR A 718 -4.87 48.33 50.46
CA THR A 718 -6.34 48.18 50.41
C THR A 718 -6.88 46.95 51.13
N HIS A 719 -6.03 46.00 51.55
CA HIS A 719 -6.45 44.80 52.29
C HIS A 719 -5.71 44.74 53.64
N GLN A 720 -6.41 45.02 54.74
CA GLN A 720 -5.86 44.79 56.08
C GLN A 720 -5.78 43.27 56.31
N GLY A 721 -4.59 42.68 56.14
CA GLY A 721 -4.33 41.29 56.52
C GLY A 721 -3.44 40.45 55.59
N GLY A 722 -3.08 40.89 54.36
CA GLY A 722 -2.22 40.12 53.45
C GLY A 722 -2.78 38.73 53.05
N THR A 723 -2.14 38.05 52.08
CA THR A 723 -2.51 36.67 51.70
C THR A 723 -1.34 35.68 51.60
N GLY A 724 -0.10 36.14 51.74
CA GLY A 724 1.05 35.25 51.98
C GLY A 724 1.26 34.97 53.46
N ALA A 725 2.29 34.18 53.78
CA ALA A 725 2.62 33.86 55.16
C ALA A 725 2.99 35.13 55.96
N HIS A 726 2.53 35.21 57.21
CA HIS A 726 2.84 36.35 58.09
C HIS A 726 4.20 36.23 58.79
N SER A 727 4.69 35.00 58.94
CA SER A 727 5.99 34.63 59.52
C SER A 727 6.42 33.28 58.96
N ASP A 728 7.69 32.92 59.21
CA ASP A 728 8.20 31.56 59.02
C ASP A 728 7.35 30.52 59.75
N HIS A 729 7.45 29.27 59.33
CA HIS A 729 6.73 28.15 59.92
C HIS A 729 7.18 27.89 61.37
N SER A 730 8.45 28.09 61.68
CA SER A 730 9.03 27.85 63.01
C SER A 730 8.63 28.89 64.07
N GLY A 731 7.96 29.98 63.68
CA GLY A 731 7.35 30.99 64.56
C GLY A 731 8.36 31.87 65.29
N LYS A 732 9.60 31.98 64.79
CA LYS A 732 10.73 32.65 65.47
C LYS A 732 11.47 33.63 64.56
N ASP A 733 10.83 34.68 64.07
CA ASP A 733 11.51 35.75 63.29
C ASP A 733 12.44 35.20 62.18
N GLY A 734 12.09 34.06 61.59
CA GLY A 734 12.89 33.35 60.59
C GLY A 734 12.65 33.86 59.17
N ASN A 735 13.44 33.34 58.23
CA ASN A 735 13.28 33.59 56.81
C ASN A 735 12.65 32.37 56.12
N TYR A 736 11.84 32.62 55.10
CA TYR A 736 11.31 31.59 54.22
C TYR A 736 11.42 32.04 52.77
N ILE A 737 11.17 31.14 51.82
CA ILE A 737 11.15 31.48 50.40
C ILE A 737 9.73 31.62 49.89
N TYR A 738 9.51 32.55 48.98
CA TYR A 738 8.20 32.78 48.39
C TYR A 738 8.28 33.20 46.92
N VAL A 739 7.17 32.99 46.21
CA VAL A 739 6.90 33.54 44.89
C VAL A 739 5.80 34.57 45.03
N HIS A 740 6.13 35.82 44.71
CA HIS A 740 5.20 36.93 44.82
C HIS A 740 4.29 37.02 43.60
N SER A 741 2.97 36.98 43.83
CA SER A 741 1.96 37.02 42.78
C SER A 741 1.23 38.36 42.77
N SER A 742 1.84 39.38 42.19
CA SER A 742 1.20 40.68 41.91
C SER A 742 1.63 41.22 40.54
N SER A 743 0.82 42.06 39.90
CA SER A 743 1.14 42.61 38.58
C SER A 743 2.54 43.26 38.55
N PRO A 744 3.45 42.90 37.61
CA PRO A 744 3.22 42.09 36.40
C PRO A 744 3.50 40.57 36.53
N ASN A 745 3.77 40.06 37.73
CA ASN A 745 4.16 38.67 38.02
C ASN A 745 2.95 37.70 38.08
N ASN A 746 1.78 38.13 37.61
CA ASN A 746 0.56 37.34 37.46
C ASN A 746 -0.24 37.79 36.21
N PRO A 747 -1.14 36.96 35.66
CA PRO A 747 -1.39 35.55 35.96
C PRO A 747 -0.45 34.59 35.22
N GLY A 748 -0.30 33.36 35.75
CA GLY A 748 0.29 32.23 35.02
C GLY A 748 1.80 32.29 34.83
N LYS A 749 2.51 33.06 35.67
CA LYS A 749 3.97 33.13 35.64
C LYS A 749 4.59 31.94 36.36
N THR A 750 5.67 31.40 35.80
CA THR A 750 6.39 30.27 36.39
C THR A 750 7.65 30.69 37.13
N ALA A 751 7.89 30.08 38.30
CA ALA A 751 9.15 30.13 39.03
C ALA A 751 9.61 28.71 39.37
N THR A 752 10.87 28.39 39.14
CA THR A 752 11.45 27.05 39.27
C THR A 752 12.73 27.09 40.08
N LEU A 753 12.72 26.38 41.20
CA LEU A 753 13.86 26.24 42.09
C LEU A 753 14.27 24.77 42.21
N LEU A 754 15.56 24.49 42.01
CA LEU A 754 16.17 23.20 42.27
C LEU A 754 16.84 23.18 43.63
N SER A 755 16.60 22.12 44.39
CA SER A 755 17.43 21.78 45.54
C SER A 755 18.82 21.27 45.10
N PRO A 756 19.80 21.22 46.02
CA PRO A 756 21.04 20.48 45.80
C PRO A 756 20.75 19.00 45.50
N LEU A 757 21.71 18.31 44.87
CA LEU A 757 21.66 16.84 44.83
C LEU A 757 21.92 16.29 46.24
N ILE A 758 21.05 15.42 46.73
CA ILE A 758 21.10 14.88 48.10
C ILE A 758 21.44 13.38 48.04
N ASP A 759 22.48 12.99 48.75
CA ASP A 759 22.98 11.62 48.91
C ASP A 759 22.33 10.94 50.13
N PHE A 760 21.55 9.89 49.88
CA PHE A 760 20.84 9.09 50.86
C PHE A 760 21.52 7.74 51.16
N ARG A 761 22.71 7.45 50.61
CA ARG A 761 23.38 6.14 50.79
C ARG A 761 23.56 5.74 52.24
N ASN A 762 23.73 6.72 53.13
CA ASN A 762 23.91 6.53 54.57
C ASN A 762 22.66 6.85 55.41
N SER A 763 21.50 7.08 54.78
CA SER A 763 20.23 7.34 55.46
C SER A 763 19.30 6.14 55.37
N SER A 764 18.75 5.71 56.51
CA SER A 764 17.70 4.68 56.56
C SER A 764 16.31 5.22 56.21
N ILE A 765 16.16 6.54 56.13
CA ILE A 765 14.90 7.24 55.85
C ILE A 765 15.02 7.91 54.49
N LYS A 766 14.16 7.54 53.55
CA LYS A 766 14.10 8.10 52.19
C LYS A 766 12.82 8.91 52.02
N ASN A 767 12.84 10.14 52.52
CA ASN A 767 11.76 11.12 52.39
C ASN A 767 12.29 12.53 52.13
N CYS A 768 11.42 13.39 51.63
CA CYS A 768 11.56 14.83 51.72
C CYS A 768 10.34 15.41 52.44
N VAL A 769 10.58 16.37 53.33
CA VAL A 769 9.56 17.09 54.08
C VAL A 769 9.77 18.56 53.85
N PHE A 770 8.70 19.32 53.66
CA PHE A 770 8.76 20.77 53.59
C PHE A 770 7.40 21.35 54.00
N TRP A 771 7.38 22.60 54.41
CA TRP A 771 6.16 23.30 54.78
C TRP A 771 5.76 24.24 53.66
N VAL A 772 4.46 24.30 53.38
CA VAL A 772 3.91 25.16 52.34
C VAL A 772 2.79 26.04 52.91
N HIS A 773 2.79 27.31 52.54
CA HIS A 773 1.67 28.23 52.79
C HIS A 773 1.15 28.76 51.46
N MET A 774 -0.16 28.60 51.25
CA MET A 774 -0.85 28.94 50.00
C MET A 774 -2.27 29.41 50.34
N PHE A 775 -2.44 30.71 50.56
CA PHE A 775 -3.71 31.31 50.95
C PHE A 775 -4.15 32.39 49.97
N SER A 776 -5.47 32.48 49.73
CA SER A 776 -6.08 33.55 48.95
C SER A 776 -7.55 33.71 49.33
N SER A 777 -8.07 34.94 49.27
CA SER A 777 -9.46 35.28 49.63
C SER A 777 -10.51 34.78 48.63
N GLU A 778 -10.11 34.39 47.41
CA GLU A 778 -10.99 33.90 46.33
C GLU A 778 -10.42 32.63 45.63
N SER A 779 -11.15 32.05 44.68
CA SER A 779 -10.75 30.89 43.85
C SER A 779 -9.60 31.18 42.85
N LYS A 780 -8.76 32.18 43.16
CA LYS A 780 -7.72 32.75 42.30
C LYS A 780 -6.31 32.27 42.62
N MET A 781 -6.16 31.34 43.59
CA MET A 781 -4.87 30.80 44.01
C MET A 781 -4.19 29.99 42.90
N GLY A 782 -2.86 30.10 42.81
CA GLY A 782 -2.02 29.36 41.89
C GLY A 782 -1.84 27.88 42.25
N LYS A 783 -0.77 27.27 41.74
CA LYS A 783 -0.39 25.90 42.06
C LYS A 783 1.12 25.75 42.28
N LEU A 784 1.49 24.87 43.19
CA LEU A 784 2.85 24.38 43.40
C LEU A 784 2.95 22.94 42.87
N VAL A 785 3.91 22.69 41.99
CA VAL A 785 4.22 21.37 41.45
C VAL A 785 5.62 20.96 41.89
N VAL A 786 5.78 19.75 42.41
CA VAL A 786 7.06 19.20 42.83
C VAL A 786 7.43 18.01 41.95
N ASP A 787 8.63 18.06 41.41
CA ASP A 787 9.22 16.99 40.61
C ASP A 787 10.41 16.37 41.35
N VAL A 788 10.69 15.10 41.05
CA VAL A 788 11.81 14.35 41.66
C VAL A 788 12.75 13.90 40.56
N ASN A 789 14.02 14.25 40.68
CA ASN A 789 15.10 13.62 39.94
C ASN A 789 15.60 12.41 40.73
N ALA A 790 15.49 11.23 40.13
CA ALA A 790 16.05 9.98 40.65
C ALA A 790 16.92 9.35 39.56
N ASN A 791 18.18 9.04 39.88
CA ASN A 791 19.16 8.49 38.92
C ASN A 791 19.35 9.36 37.65
N GLY A 792 19.26 10.69 37.76
CA GLY A 792 19.43 11.60 36.63
C GLY A 792 18.19 11.76 35.74
N ILE A 793 17.06 11.13 36.10
CA ILE A 793 15.79 11.23 35.38
C ILE A 793 14.80 12.04 36.20
N TRP A 794 14.30 13.14 35.63
CA TRP A 794 13.19 13.91 36.18
C TRP A 794 11.86 13.17 36.02
N ILE A 795 11.17 12.99 37.14
CA ILE A 795 9.81 12.48 37.23
C ILE A 795 8.94 13.69 37.57
N ASP A 796 8.14 14.13 36.60
CA ASP A 796 7.35 15.33 36.71
C ASP A 796 6.05 15.12 37.50
N SER A 797 5.63 16.15 38.22
CA SER A 797 4.34 16.26 38.92
C SER A 797 4.10 15.16 39.95
N VAL A 798 5.13 14.79 40.69
CA VAL A 798 5.04 13.81 41.79
C VAL A 798 4.11 14.31 42.89
N LEU A 799 4.12 15.62 43.15
CA LEU A 799 3.14 16.29 44.00
C LEU A 799 2.63 17.56 43.30
N CYS A 800 1.33 17.81 43.39
CA CYS A 800 0.69 19.02 42.87
C CYS A 800 -0.32 19.54 43.90
N ILE A 801 -0.06 20.75 44.41
CA ILE A 801 -0.90 21.46 45.37
C ILE A 801 -1.51 22.63 44.62
N SER A 802 -2.83 22.69 44.54
CA SER A 802 -3.52 23.68 43.72
C SER A 802 -4.68 24.30 44.48
N GLY A 803 -4.91 25.59 44.25
CA GLY A 803 -5.98 26.32 44.91
C GLY A 803 -5.62 26.72 46.34
N ASN A 804 -6.54 27.43 46.98
CA ASN A 804 -6.38 27.92 48.35
C ASN A 804 -6.30 26.74 49.34
N GLN A 805 -5.25 26.70 50.16
CA GLN A 805 -5.03 25.70 51.20
C GLN A 805 -5.42 26.19 52.61
N GLY A 806 -5.83 27.45 52.75
CA GLY A 806 -6.11 28.10 54.03
C GLY A 806 -4.90 28.83 54.59
N ASP A 807 -5.14 29.71 55.56
CA ASP A 807 -4.12 30.56 56.17
C ASP A 807 -3.36 29.85 57.29
N ASN A 808 -2.74 28.71 56.97
CA ASN A 808 -1.85 27.97 57.85
C ASN A 808 -0.72 27.35 57.04
N TRP A 809 0.45 27.21 57.64
CA TRP A 809 1.51 26.37 57.10
C TRP A 809 1.07 24.90 57.14
N ILE A 810 1.22 24.20 56.02
CA ILE A 810 0.84 22.79 55.87
C ILE A 810 2.07 21.98 55.53
N GLN A 811 2.35 20.95 56.34
CA GLN A 811 3.44 20.02 56.07
C GLN A 811 3.13 19.16 54.84
N GLN A 812 4.11 19.03 53.97
CA GLN A 812 4.11 18.11 52.85
C GLN A 812 5.17 17.06 53.07
N ILE A 813 4.80 15.81 52.86
CA ILE A 813 5.69 14.66 52.99
C ILE A 813 5.73 13.96 51.64
N LEU A 814 6.91 13.92 51.06
CA LEU A 814 7.21 13.23 49.83
C LEU A 814 7.95 11.95 50.17
N ASP A 815 7.29 10.81 49.98
CA ASP A 815 7.92 9.50 50.11
C ASP A 815 8.84 9.25 48.91
N LEU A 816 10.14 9.10 49.18
CA LEU A 816 11.15 8.82 48.16
C LEU A 816 11.52 7.35 48.08
N SER A 817 11.04 6.51 49.01
CA SER A 817 11.39 5.08 49.09
C SER A 817 10.92 4.28 47.86
N ALA A 818 9.86 4.76 47.19
CA ALA A 818 9.35 4.16 45.96
C ALA A 818 10.29 4.35 44.76
N PHE A 819 11.24 5.29 44.84
CA PHE A 819 12.23 5.53 43.80
C PHE A 819 13.51 4.75 44.15
N ASN A 820 13.91 3.83 43.28
CA ASN A 820 15.12 3.02 43.46
C ASN A 820 16.38 3.85 43.14
N SER A 821 16.68 4.85 43.97
CA SER A 821 17.85 5.72 43.86
C SER A 821 18.46 6.00 45.22
N ASP A 822 19.75 6.30 45.22
CA ASP A 822 20.49 6.77 46.39
C ASP A 822 20.80 8.26 46.31
N PHE A 823 20.53 8.92 45.18
CA PHE A 823 20.71 10.36 45.00
C PHE A 823 19.42 10.99 44.48
N PHE A 824 18.96 12.03 45.16
CA PHE A 824 17.71 12.72 44.84
C PHE A 824 17.92 14.21 44.67
N GLN A 825 17.24 14.80 43.69
CA GLN A 825 17.11 16.26 43.56
C GLN A 825 15.64 16.61 43.45
N ILE A 826 15.19 17.60 44.20
CA ILE A 826 13.81 18.08 44.22
C ILE A 826 13.71 19.39 43.44
N ARG A 827 12.70 19.51 42.58
CA ARG A 827 12.39 20.73 41.82
C ARG A 827 11.01 21.25 42.20
N PHE A 828 10.97 22.50 42.65
CA PHE A 828 9.74 23.21 43.00
C PHE A 828 9.36 24.16 41.87
N ARG A 829 8.18 23.95 41.28
CA ARG A 829 7.62 24.79 40.22
C ARG A 829 6.36 25.49 40.71
N ALA A 830 6.46 26.78 40.96
CA ALA A 830 5.29 27.61 41.22
C ALA A 830 4.67 28.08 39.90
N LEU A 831 3.34 28.13 39.85
CA LEU A 831 2.57 28.82 38.83
C LEU A 831 1.64 29.82 39.51
N THR A 832 1.83 31.11 39.26
CA THR A 832 1.02 32.17 39.86
C THR A 832 -0.43 32.12 39.37
N GLY A 833 -1.36 32.40 40.28
CA GLY A 833 -2.79 32.43 39.99
C GLY A 833 -3.23 33.75 39.35
N THR A 834 -4.54 34.00 39.29
CA THR A 834 -5.11 35.25 38.73
C THR A 834 -5.32 36.36 39.75
N GLY A 835 -5.01 36.11 41.02
CA GLY A 835 -5.09 37.11 42.08
C GLY A 835 -3.77 37.84 42.26
N ASP A 836 -3.83 39.13 42.62
CA ASP A 836 -2.70 39.92 43.15
C ASP A 836 -2.29 39.48 44.58
N GLU A 837 -2.75 38.29 44.99
CA GLU A 837 -2.86 37.78 46.36
C GLU A 837 -2.79 36.24 46.36
N SER A 838 -1.91 35.67 45.53
CA SER A 838 -1.71 34.21 45.44
C SER A 838 -0.25 33.80 45.63
N ASP A 839 0.37 34.34 46.68
CA ASP A 839 1.75 34.02 47.04
C ASP A 839 1.87 32.54 47.42
N ILE A 840 2.94 31.90 46.95
CA ILE A 840 3.28 30.52 47.29
C ILE A 840 4.56 30.56 48.13
N CYS A 841 4.48 30.10 49.37
CA CYS A 841 5.61 30.12 50.30
C CYS A 841 6.05 28.69 50.62
N ILE A 842 7.35 28.47 50.72
CA ILE A 842 7.97 27.20 51.14
C ILE A 842 8.94 27.48 52.28
N ASP A 843 8.94 26.60 53.27
CA ASP A 843 9.82 26.70 54.43
C ASP A 843 10.24 25.31 54.95
N ASP A 844 11.27 25.27 55.80
CA ASP A 844 11.69 24.10 56.57
C ASP A 844 11.84 22.82 55.72
N PHE A 845 12.70 22.87 54.68
CA PHE A 845 12.98 21.72 53.82
C PHE A 845 13.91 20.73 54.54
N MET A 846 13.49 19.48 54.63
CA MET A 846 14.23 18.40 55.27
C MET A 846 14.26 17.17 54.36
N ALA A 847 15.38 16.45 54.37
CA ALA A 847 15.56 15.24 53.60
C ALA A 847 16.17 14.14 54.48
N GLY A 848 15.53 12.98 54.54
CA GLY A 848 15.99 11.83 55.31
C GLY A 848 15.86 11.99 56.83
N THR A 849 14.81 12.66 57.28
CA THR A 849 14.57 12.96 58.71
C THR A 849 13.33 12.23 59.24
N GLU A 850 13.35 11.83 60.51
CA GLU A 850 12.18 11.23 61.19
C GLU A 850 11.04 12.25 61.32
N ILE A 851 9.80 11.79 61.08
CA ILE A 851 8.59 12.63 61.16
C ILE A 851 7.83 12.26 62.44
N THR A 852 7.66 13.22 63.35
CA THR A 852 7.13 12.96 64.71
C THR A 852 5.65 13.37 64.91
N SER A 853 4.92 13.82 63.88
CA SER A 853 3.50 14.22 64.01
C SER A 853 2.56 13.54 63.01
N THR A 854 1.40 13.07 63.50
CA THR A 854 0.44 12.18 62.82
C THR A 854 -0.74 12.86 62.10
N LEU A 855 -0.65 14.14 61.71
CA LEU A 855 -1.80 14.84 61.11
C LEU A 855 -1.64 15.09 59.59
N VAL A 856 -2.46 14.32 58.85
CA VAL A 856 -2.84 14.40 57.42
C VAL A 856 -1.75 14.13 56.38
N SER A 857 -1.44 12.84 56.16
CA SER A 857 -0.75 12.39 54.94
C SER A 857 -1.75 12.34 53.77
N ARG A 858 -1.51 13.09 52.68
CA ARG A 858 -2.03 12.72 51.35
C ARG A 858 -0.94 11.93 50.62
N HIS A 859 -0.95 10.61 50.80
CA HIS A 859 -0.24 9.71 49.90
C HIS A 859 -0.94 9.70 48.54
N LEU A 860 -0.31 10.24 47.49
CA LEU A 860 -0.79 10.10 46.11
C LEU A 860 0.39 9.91 45.16
N VAL A 861 0.42 8.75 44.51
CA VAL A 861 0.96 8.63 43.15
C VAL A 861 0.05 7.67 42.36
N PRO A 862 -0.67 8.09 41.30
CA PRO A 862 -1.21 7.17 40.32
C PRO A 862 -0.37 7.28 39.04
N SER A 863 0.54 6.32 38.82
CA SER A 863 1.06 6.03 37.48
C SER A 863 0.16 5.00 36.81
N VAL A 864 -0.34 5.32 35.60
CA VAL A 864 -1.06 4.37 34.75
C VAL A 864 -0.12 3.21 34.41
N ARG A 865 -0.47 1.98 34.80
CA ARG A 865 0.29 0.78 34.42
C ARG A 865 -0.42 0.04 33.31
N VAL A 866 0.31 -0.28 32.25
CA VAL A 866 -0.15 -1.17 31.17
C VAL A 866 0.76 -2.37 31.13
N PHE A 867 0.19 -3.58 31.22
CA PHE A 867 0.96 -4.81 31.16
C PHE A 867 0.22 -5.89 30.38
N PHE A 868 1.00 -6.79 29.79
CA PHE A 868 0.51 -7.94 29.06
C PHE A 868 0.15 -9.05 30.02
N ARG A 869 -1.02 -9.66 29.83
CA ARG A 869 -1.42 -10.87 30.53
C ARG A 869 -2.12 -11.80 29.54
N ASP A 870 -1.39 -12.82 29.10
CA ASP A 870 -1.82 -13.77 28.07
C ASP A 870 -2.31 -13.06 26.79
N LYS A 871 -3.59 -13.25 26.45
CA LYS A 871 -4.24 -12.68 25.26
C LYS A 871 -4.82 -11.28 25.49
N PHE A 872 -4.45 -10.62 26.59
CA PHE A 872 -5.05 -9.35 27.00
C PHE A 872 -4.01 -8.29 27.38
N LEU A 873 -4.39 -7.03 27.12
CA LEU A 873 -3.74 -5.84 27.67
C LEU A 873 -4.53 -5.36 28.89
N GLN A 874 -3.89 -5.29 30.05
CA GLN A 874 -4.50 -4.80 31.29
C GLN A 874 -4.01 -3.38 31.60
N PHE A 875 -4.96 -2.48 31.80
CA PHE A 875 -4.73 -1.07 32.13
C PHE A 875 -5.14 -0.87 33.59
N GLN A 876 -4.23 -0.45 34.46
CA GLN A 876 -4.54 -0.12 35.86
C GLN A 876 -4.50 1.39 36.10
N ASN A 877 -5.43 1.88 36.92
CA ASN A 877 -5.55 3.28 37.32
C ASN A 877 -5.62 4.25 36.12
N TYR A 878 -6.33 3.85 35.05
CA TYR A 878 -6.49 4.60 33.81
C TYR A 878 -7.93 5.06 33.59
N GLU A 879 -8.11 6.34 33.23
CA GLU A 879 -9.35 6.90 32.68
C GLU A 879 -9.03 7.71 31.43
N GLY A 880 -9.45 7.21 30.26
CA GLY A 880 -9.15 7.83 28.97
C GLY A 880 -9.58 6.96 27.79
N PHE A 881 -9.02 7.21 26.60
CA PHE A 881 -9.28 6.41 25.40
C PHE A 881 -8.06 5.59 24.98
N ALA A 882 -8.29 4.39 24.45
CA ALA A 882 -7.21 3.55 23.93
C ALA A 882 -7.58 2.86 22.62
N ARG A 883 -6.64 2.73 21.69
CA ARG A 883 -6.84 2.12 20.37
C ARG A 883 -5.65 1.28 19.95
N ILE A 884 -5.94 0.16 19.29
CA ILE A 884 -4.94 -0.64 18.58
C ILE A 884 -5.09 -0.37 17.09
N ILE A 885 -3.96 -0.04 16.46
CA ILE A 885 -3.89 0.39 15.07
C ILE A 885 -2.87 -0.50 14.35
N SER A 886 -3.21 -1.02 13.17
CA SER A 886 -2.24 -1.63 12.26
C SER A 886 -1.29 -0.58 11.68
N LEU A 887 -0.17 -1.05 11.11
CA LEU A 887 0.80 -0.16 10.48
C LEU A 887 0.27 0.57 9.24
N ASP A 888 -0.79 0.05 8.60
CA ASP A 888 -1.49 0.73 7.49
C ASP A 888 -2.53 1.78 7.97
N GLY A 889 -2.61 2.02 9.29
CA GLY A 889 -3.51 3.02 9.88
C GLY A 889 -4.91 2.52 10.21
N THR A 890 -5.25 1.25 9.90
CA THR A 890 -6.56 0.68 10.23
C THR A 890 -6.73 0.51 11.74
N VAL A 891 -7.84 0.99 12.31
CA VAL A 891 -8.16 0.79 13.73
C VAL A 891 -8.73 -0.61 13.91
N LEU A 892 -7.99 -1.47 14.60
CA LEU A 892 -8.32 -2.89 14.79
C LEU A 892 -9.15 -3.13 16.05
N SER A 893 -8.95 -2.29 17.08
CA SER A 893 -9.73 -2.32 18.32
C SER A 893 -9.72 -0.94 18.97
N SER A 894 -10.81 -0.57 19.64
CA SER A 894 -10.91 0.73 20.32
C SER A 894 -11.79 0.66 21.56
N VAL A 895 -11.45 1.48 22.55
CA VAL A 895 -12.30 1.78 23.69
C VAL A 895 -12.38 3.29 23.89
N ASN A 896 -13.61 3.81 23.95
CA ASN A 896 -13.85 5.26 23.91
C ASN A 896 -14.14 5.88 25.29
N LYS A 897 -14.24 5.07 26.36
CA LYS A 897 -14.34 5.54 27.76
C LYS A 897 -14.20 4.37 28.74
N VAL A 898 -13.26 4.44 29.69
CA VAL A 898 -13.18 3.44 30.77
C VAL A 898 -13.08 4.12 32.13
N ARG A 899 -13.71 3.52 33.15
CA ARG A 899 -13.51 3.84 34.56
C ARG A 899 -12.77 2.69 35.22
N HIS A 900 -11.50 2.90 35.58
CA HIS A 900 -10.68 2.06 36.45
C HIS A 900 -10.56 0.56 36.08
N ASN A 901 -9.32 0.09 35.87
CA ASN A 901 -8.96 -1.31 35.60
C ASN A 901 -9.67 -1.94 34.38
N TYR A 902 -9.11 -1.71 33.18
CA TYR A 902 -9.64 -2.21 31.92
C TYR A 902 -8.84 -3.38 31.35
N THR A 903 -9.51 -4.28 30.65
CA THR A 903 -8.87 -5.36 29.90
C THR A 903 -9.28 -5.29 28.44
N MET A 904 -8.31 -5.19 27.53
CA MET A 904 -8.52 -5.20 26.09
C MET A 904 -8.09 -6.55 25.52
N ASP A 905 -9.01 -7.22 24.81
CA ASP A 905 -8.73 -8.50 24.16
C ASP A 905 -7.96 -8.30 22.85
N ILE A 906 -6.79 -8.94 22.77
CA ILE A 906 -5.91 -8.94 21.60
C ILE A 906 -5.76 -10.34 20.99
N SER A 907 -6.58 -11.31 21.40
CA SER A 907 -6.55 -12.69 20.91
C SER A 907 -6.74 -12.79 19.39
N GLY A 908 -7.62 -11.97 18.82
CA GLY A 908 -7.94 -11.96 17.38
C GLY A 908 -6.88 -11.35 16.46
N LEU A 909 -5.88 -10.67 17.02
CA LEU A 909 -4.78 -10.10 16.22
C LEU A 909 -3.89 -11.22 15.66
N ARG A 910 -3.46 -11.10 14.40
CA ARG A 910 -2.44 -12.02 13.85
C ARG A 910 -1.07 -11.71 14.44
N SER A 911 -0.11 -12.63 14.34
CA SER A 911 1.29 -12.33 14.68
C SER A 911 1.78 -11.16 13.84
N GLY A 912 2.36 -10.14 14.47
CA GLY A 912 2.71 -8.90 13.79
C GLY A 912 3.01 -7.73 14.73
N THR A 913 3.41 -6.61 14.15
CA THR A 913 3.65 -5.35 14.88
C THR A 913 2.39 -4.48 14.85
N TYR A 914 2.05 -3.87 15.98
CA TYR A 914 0.90 -2.98 16.14
C TYR A 914 1.27 -1.72 16.92
N LEU A 915 0.45 -0.69 16.78
CA LEU A 915 0.53 0.54 17.58
C LEU A 915 -0.61 0.56 18.60
N LEU A 916 -0.26 0.81 19.87
CA LEU A 916 -1.20 1.11 20.94
C LEU A 916 -1.18 2.62 21.18
N MET A 917 -2.29 3.27 20.88
CA MET A 917 -2.50 4.68 21.19
C MET A 917 -3.28 4.78 22.51
N ILE A 918 -2.74 5.53 23.46
CA ILE A 918 -3.36 5.86 24.74
C ILE A 918 -3.43 7.38 24.83
N ASP A 919 -4.64 7.91 24.79
CA ASP A 919 -4.90 9.33 24.56
C ASP A 919 -4.06 9.88 23.38
N LYS A 920 -3.12 10.79 23.63
CA LYS A 920 -2.23 11.38 22.60
C LYS A 920 -0.86 10.69 22.49
N LYS A 921 -0.61 9.65 23.29
CA LYS A 921 0.68 8.94 23.32
C LYS A 921 0.58 7.63 22.53
N VAL A 922 1.63 7.31 21.78
CA VAL A 922 1.68 6.10 20.94
C VAL A 922 2.83 5.22 21.40
N MET A 923 2.55 3.93 21.56
CA MET A 923 3.52 2.90 21.89
C MET A 923 3.47 1.78 20.85
N ARG A 924 4.61 1.24 20.48
CA ARG A 924 4.72 0.10 19.57
C ARG A 924 4.79 -1.20 20.38
N PHE A 925 4.06 -2.22 19.96
CA PHE A 925 4.22 -3.58 20.51
C PHE A 925 4.18 -4.65 19.41
N VAL A 926 4.71 -5.82 19.73
CA VAL A 926 4.80 -6.97 18.80
C VAL A 926 4.07 -8.16 19.41
N LYS A 927 3.15 -8.75 18.65
CA LYS A 927 2.51 -10.02 18.99
C LYS A 927 3.28 -11.17 18.34
N SER A 928 4.02 -11.92 19.15
CA SER A 928 4.59 -13.21 18.74
C SER A 928 3.51 -14.30 18.73
N GLY A 929 3.66 -15.34 17.91
CA GLY A 929 2.61 -16.35 17.63
C GLY A 929 2.22 -17.31 18.77
N ARG A 930 2.23 -16.90 20.03
CA ARG A 930 1.62 -17.61 21.17
C ARG A 930 0.79 -16.65 22.01
#